data_AF-A0A957GRR3-F1
#
_entry.id   AF-A0A957GRR3-F1
#
_cell.length_a   1.000
_cell.length_b   1.000
_cell.length_c   1.000
_cell.angle_alpha   90.00
_cell.angle_beta   90.00
_cell.angle_gamma   90.00
#
_symmetry.space_group_name_H-M   'P 1'
#
loop_
_entity.id
_entity.type
_entity.pdbx_description
1 polymer ?
#
loop_
_entity_poly.entity_id
_entity_poly.type
_entity_poly.pdbx_seq_one_letter_code
_entity_poly.pdbx_strand_id
1 'polypeptide(L)'
;PNRPFIPPTAAEKAAQQQLNGSINFETSLLQGENNNLPTSLQFGPDGRLYIADLDGAIYVYTIERVGPQNYQVIDSEFIYAIKQIPNHDDDGTPNPNITTRQITGLLVVGTANNPILYVSSSDPRIGGAESYTGEFDTNLDTNSSTISRLTQSSPGSWGNPVKVDLVRGLPRSEENHSINGLALSPDGQTLYAAIAGSTNMGAPSTNFAELPEYALAAAIVSVDLAAIGDSTYDLPTLDDPTRGGAGQPPENDPFGGNDGLNQAKLVPGGPVQIYASGFRNPYDVVIRKDGRFFTIDNGPNAGWGAPPHDEGPGGDCTNALRDGGDSFGDGLHYISGAGYYGGHPNPARGNPQGVFGDEANTAVPFALANPVECDYRQPGFNGALAMWATSTNGLVEYTASNFDGDMQGDLLAAGWNSENIYRVKLSFDQNDVPTVDLSTVLFSAVGGSPLDVTAQGDEAIFPGTIWVASLWSGGIRVYEPNAPAECSGADSPALDEDSDGFSNADELDNGTDPCNAANRPADADGDFVSDLNDPDDDNDGSNDMGDLFAIDPFNGTATHAPVSFTWDNDGSNPGGLLGLGFTGLMSNGSSDYLTLFDPGNMTAGGAGGLMTIDQVPDGTALGGSNNQAYGFQFGVATDTSLPLTAHTRLLNPFSGQTPQDNQALGLFVGRGDQDNFVALLVAANGGVGGVALVQEVGGVTTSSQLFGPDAGIAPLGSTVVDLYLKVDPLTQMVQASYARDGGTRQPLGDPLAIPADWLTADGALAVGVMATSSGPAEPFTATWDRIDVWQEPPGSVGAWTAVSANNEPTARHENGFVQFEGKFYLLGGRGSKPVEIYDPASNQWSQGATPPLELHHFQAFVYDRQIAVVGGYTGVCCDSEFGLDHLYFYNPASDSWSQGAEIPATRRRGSGGSALYDGKFYWVGGLQGGHGEPATSFAWFDEYDPVTGQWTVLPNAPRPRDHFQAAVVGSKLYLVGGRDGSDPSIFNATIAEVDVYDFATGQWTTLPANANLPTPRAGTTTAVLGS
;
A
#
# COMPACT_ATOMS: atom_id res chain seq x y z
N PRO A 1 -21.94 -7.26 -19.90
CA PRO A 1 -22.87 -8.20 -20.60
C PRO A 1 -23.89 -8.76 -19.63
N ASN A 2 -25.16 -8.39 -19.81
CA ASN A 2 -26.27 -8.66 -18.90
C ASN A 2 -26.67 -10.15 -18.91
N ARG A 3 -26.59 -10.83 -17.76
CA ARG A 3 -27.40 -12.02 -17.48
C ARG A 3 -28.15 -11.80 -16.16
N PRO A 4 -29.48 -11.96 -16.13
CA PRO A 4 -30.20 -11.98 -14.86
C PRO A 4 -29.80 -13.23 -14.06
N PHE A 5 -29.64 -13.06 -12.75
CA PHE A 5 -29.34 -14.13 -11.80
C PHE A 5 -30.41 -15.23 -11.88
N ILE A 6 -30.00 -16.46 -12.20
CA ILE A 6 -30.82 -17.66 -12.09
C ILE A 6 -30.28 -18.41 -10.86
N PRO A 7 -31.08 -18.58 -9.78
CA PRO A 7 -30.65 -19.37 -8.63
C PRO A 7 -30.26 -20.78 -9.08
N PRO A 8 -29.19 -21.38 -8.52
CA PRO A 8 -28.79 -22.73 -8.88
C PRO A 8 -29.92 -23.72 -8.62
N THR A 9 -30.20 -24.54 -9.62
CA THR A 9 -31.17 -25.63 -9.57
C THR A 9 -30.79 -26.66 -8.50
N ALA A 10 -31.75 -27.45 -8.03
CA ALA A 10 -31.47 -28.52 -7.07
C ALA A 10 -30.43 -29.54 -7.57
N ALA A 11 -30.29 -29.70 -8.89
CA ALA A 11 -29.26 -30.55 -9.50
C ALA A 11 -27.87 -29.90 -9.47
N GLU A 12 -27.78 -28.58 -9.66
CA GLU A 12 -26.53 -27.82 -9.47
C GLU A 12 -26.11 -27.80 -8.00
N LYS A 13 -27.06 -27.67 -7.05
CA LYS A 13 -26.80 -27.82 -5.60
C LYS A 13 -26.28 -29.21 -5.23
N ALA A 14 -26.80 -30.27 -5.87
CA ALA A 14 -26.34 -31.64 -5.64
C ALA A 14 -24.97 -31.93 -6.30
N ALA A 15 -24.67 -31.31 -7.45
CA ALA A 15 -23.35 -31.37 -8.07
C ALA A 15 -22.30 -30.56 -7.28
N GLN A 16 -22.69 -29.43 -6.68
CA GLN A 16 -21.88 -28.60 -5.78
C GLN A 16 -21.47 -29.35 -4.50
N GLN A 17 -22.36 -30.18 -3.93
CA GLN A 17 -22.02 -31.08 -2.81
C GLN A 17 -21.07 -32.21 -3.20
N GLN A 18 -20.98 -32.56 -4.49
CA GLN A 18 -20.06 -33.59 -4.99
C GLN A 18 -18.66 -33.04 -5.35
N LEU A 19 -18.53 -31.74 -5.63
CA LEU A 19 -17.27 -31.05 -5.90
C LEU A 19 -16.48 -30.72 -4.62
N ASN A 20 -17.15 -30.47 -3.50
CA ASN A 20 -16.50 -30.20 -2.20
C ASN A 20 -16.02 -31.45 -1.45
N GLY A 21 -15.99 -32.62 -2.08
CA GLY A 21 -15.57 -33.86 -1.40
C GLY A 21 -14.14 -33.83 -0.83
N SER A 22 -13.27 -32.96 -1.35
CA SER A 22 -11.88 -32.76 -0.93
C SER A 22 -11.68 -31.63 0.10
N ILE A 23 -12.62 -30.68 0.22
CA ILE A 23 -12.50 -29.55 1.14
C ILE A 23 -13.35 -29.82 2.36
N ASN A 24 -12.68 -30.20 3.44
CA ASN A 24 -13.33 -30.56 4.68
C ASN A 24 -12.67 -29.84 5.84
N PHE A 25 -13.51 -29.28 6.70
CA PHE A 25 -13.11 -28.68 7.96
C PHE A 25 -13.85 -29.39 9.09
N GLU A 26 -13.17 -29.49 10.21
CA GLU A 26 -13.69 -29.96 11.47
C GLU A 26 -13.91 -28.75 12.38
N THR A 27 -14.92 -28.79 13.24
CA THR A 27 -15.38 -27.61 13.97
C THR A 27 -15.39 -27.81 15.47
N SER A 28 -14.99 -26.75 16.18
CA SER A 28 -15.10 -26.66 17.63
C SER A 28 -15.45 -25.25 18.09
N LEU A 29 -15.74 -25.10 19.38
CA LEU A 29 -15.88 -23.80 20.02
C LEU A 29 -14.58 -23.48 20.75
N LEU A 30 -14.15 -22.21 20.70
CA LEU A 30 -13.04 -21.72 21.50
C LEU A 30 -13.38 -21.85 22.99
N GLN A 31 -12.58 -22.62 23.73
CA GLN A 31 -12.81 -22.85 25.15
C GLN A 31 -12.26 -21.71 26.01
N GLY A 32 -12.99 -21.34 27.06
CA GLY A 32 -12.60 -20.24 27.97
C GLY A 32 -13.05 -18.86 27.49
N GLU A 33 -13.61 -18.77 26.29
CA GLU A 33 -14.26 -17.60 25.72
C GLU A 33 -15.68 -17.43 26.30
N ASN A 34 -16.10 -16.18 26.60
CA ASN A 34 -17.37 -15.89 27.27
C ASN A 34 -18.12 -14.65 26.73
N ASN A 35 -17.65 -14.05 25.64
CA ASN A 35 -18.28 -12.92 24.97
C ASN A 35 -19.49 -13.41 24.14
N ASN A 36 -20.67 -12.87 24.47
CA ASN A 36 -21.91 -13.20 23.76
C ASN A 36 -22.30 -12.13 22.72
N LEU A 37 -21.51 -11.07 22.59
CA LEU A 37 -21.75 -9.94 21.73
C LEU A 37 -20.57 -9.63 20.76
N PRO A 38 -19.84 -10.62 20.22
CA PRO A 38 -18.71 -10.32 19.34
C PRO A 38 -19.19 -9.75 18.01
N THR A 39 -18.60 -8.63 17.58
CA THR A 39 -18.96 -7.94 16.34
C THR A 39 -17.89 -8.06 15.26
N SER A 40 -16.62 -8.09 15.67
CA SER A 40 -15.49 -8.29 14.76
C SER A 40 -14.36 -9.05 15.45
N LEU A 41 -13.56 -9.80 14.68
CA LEU A 41 -12.40 -10.55 15.17
C LEU A 41 -11.25 -10.57 14.17
N GLN A 42 -10.01 -10.54 14.68
CA GLN A 42 -8.82 -10.68 13.86
C GLN A 42 -7.63 -11.18 14.70
N PHE A 43 -6.75 -11.99 14.10
CA PHE A 43 -5.46 -12.28 14.70
C PHE A 43 -4.49 -11.11 14.49
N GLY A 44 -3.78 -10.75 15.56
CA GLY A 44 -2.71 -9.77 15.48
C GLY A 44 -1.38 -10.39 15.04
N PRO A 45 -0.40 -9.53 14.70
CA PRO A 45 0.96 -9.97 14.37
C PRO A 45 1.69 -10.63 15.56
N ASP A 46 1.12 -10.54 16.77
CA ASP A 46 1.61 -11.17 17.99
C ASP A 46 1.02 -12.57 18.24
N GLY A 47 0.30 -13.12 17.25
CA GLY A 47 -0.33 -14.44 17.33
C GLY A 47 -1.54 -14.49 18.28
N ARG A 48 -2.00 -13.35 18.82
CA ARG A 48 -3.16 -13.29 19.71
C ARG A 48 -4.43 -12.98 18.93
N LEU A 49 -5.56 -13.52 19.40
CA LEU A 49 -6.86 -13.24 18.83
C LEU A 49 -7.48 -12.00 19.50
N TYR A 50 -7.82 -11.00 18.69
CA TYR A 50 -8.50 -9.79 19.12
C TYR A 50 -9.97 -9.87 18.72
N ILE A 51 -10.87 -9.60 19.66
CA ILE A 51 -12.32 -9.65 19.43
C ILE A 51 -12.93 -8.36 19.95
N ALA A 52 -13.56 -7.59 19.08
CA ALA A 52 -14.39 -6.46 19.46
C ALA A 52 -15.81 -6.92 19.82
N ASP A 53 -16.44 -6.24 20.77
CA ASP A 53 -17.83 -6.47 21.14
C ASP A 53 -18.72 -5.26 20.88
N LEU A 54 -20.03 -5.52 20.82
CA LEU A 54 -21.07 -4.52 20.58
C LEU A 54 -21.15 -3.44 21.67
N ASP A 55 -20.60 -3.70 22.87
CA ASP A 55 -20.72 -2.83 24.04
C ASP A 55 -19.49 -1.91 24.24
N GLY A 56 -18.44 -2.08 23.43
CA GLY A 56 -17.28 -1.21 23.35
C GLY A 56 -16.00 -1.79 23.96
N ALA A 57 -16.00 -3.06 24.33
CA ALA A 57 -14.83 -3.77 24.84
C ALA A 57 -14.10 -4.51 23.71
N ILE A 58 -12.79 -4.64 23.86
CA ILE A 58 -11.95 -5.48 23.00
C ILE A 58 -11.27 -6.50 23.89
N TYR A 59 -11.42 -7.78 23.54
CA TYR A 59 -10.85 -8.93 24.20
C TYR A 59 -9.60 -9.34 23.44
N VAL A 60 -8.48 -9.53 24.16
CA VAL A 60 -7.23 -9.98 23.58
C VAL A 60 -6.89 -11.32 24.21
N TYR A 61 -6.94 -12.39 23.43
CA TYR A 61 -6.76 -13.76 23.90
C TYR A 61 -5.47 -14.36 23.39
N THR A 62 -4.68 -14.89 24.32
CA THR A 62 -3.64 -15.85 24.01
C THR A 62 -4.29 -17.23 23.95
N ILE A 63 -4.16 -17.89 22.80
CA ILE A 63 -4.82 -19.15 22.52
C ILE A 63 -3.75 -20.24 22.41
N GLU A 64 -4.05 -21.41 22.98
CA GLU A 64 -3.27 -22.63 22.80
C GLU A 64 -4.13 -23.68 22.09
N ARG A 65 -3.56 -24.33 21.07
CA ARG A 65 -4.12 -25.56 20.49
C ARG A 65 -3.64 -26.74 21.33
N VAL A 66 -4.50 -27.25 22.21
CA VAL A 66 -4.17 -28.33 23.16
C VAL A 66 -4.47 -29.74 22.62
N GLY A 67 -4.91 -29.83 21.37
CA GLY A 67 -5.17 -31.06 20.63
C GLY A 67 -5.96 -30.79 19.35
N PRO A 68 -6.25 -31.82 18.54
CA PRO A 68 -7.03 -31.67 17.31
C PRO A 68 -8.39 -31.02 17.61
N GLN A 69 -8.72 -29.95 16.88
CA GLN A 69 -9.95 -29.17 17.07
C GLN A 69 -10.13 -28.64 18.49
N ASN A 70 -9.06 -28.49 19.27
CA ASN A 70 -9.16 -28.12 20.67
C ASN A 70 -8.34 -26.87 20.96
N TYR A 71 -9.02 -25.73 20.90
CA TYR A 71 -8.46 -24.41 21.14
C TYR A 71 -8.94 -23.89 22.48
N GLN A 72 -8.01 -23.41 23.29
CA GLN A 72 -8.29 -22.90 24.62
C GLN A 72 -7.65 -21.52 24.81
N VAL A 73 -8.41 -20.59 25.39
CA VAL A 73 -7.88 -19.35 25.93
C VAL A 73 -7.05 -19.67 27.17
N ILE A 74 -5.75 -19.39 27.10
CA ILE A 74 -4.80 -19.60 28.21
C ILE A 74 -4.45 -18.30 28.95
N ASP A 75 -4.62 -17.15 28.29
CA ASP A 75 -4.49 -15.83 28.91
C ASP A 75 -5.43 -14.81 28.24
N SER A 76 -5.82 -13.77 28.98
CA SER A 76 -6.77 -12.77 28.50
C SER A 76 -6.45 -11.36 29.01
N GLU A 77 -6.41 -10.40 28.09
CA GLU A 77 -6.44 -8.97 28.39
C GLU A 77 -7.72 -8.33 27.87
N PHE A 78 -8.12 -7.19 28.45
CA PHE A 78 -9.34 -6.48 28.09
C PHE A 78 -9.07 -4.99 27.93
N ILE A 79 -9.49 -4.43 26.80
CA ILE A 79 -9.38 -3.01 26.49
C ILE A 79 -10.77 -2.38 26.56
N TYR A 80 -10.92 -1.38 27.42
CA TYR A 80 -12.17 -0.62 27.59
C TYR A 80 -12.06 0.83 27.11
N ALA A 81 -10.96 1.19 26.43
CA ALA A 81 -10.67 2.57 26.06
C ALA A 81 -11.70 3.15 25.06
N ILE A 82 -12.28 2.30 24.20
CA ILE A 82 -13.33 2.69 23.24
C ILE A 82 -14.68 2.86 23.95
N LYS A 83 -15.05 1.93 24.85
CA LYS A 83 -16.23 2.04 25.72
C LYS A 83 -16.30 3.35 26.51
N GLN A 84 -15.16 3.97 26.79
CA GLN A 84 -15.07 5.23 27.54
C GLN A 84 -15.28 6.49 26.69
N ILE A 85 -15.45 6.37 25.37
CA ILE A 85 -15.80 7.50 24.51
C ILE A 85 -17.18 8.05 24.94
N PRO A 86 -17.30 9.33 25.30
CA PRO A 86 -18.59 9.91 25.68
C PRO A 86 -19.56 9.92 24.49
N ASN A 87 -20.80 9.50 24.75
CA ASN A 87 -21.90 9.63 23.81
C ASN A 87 -22.58 10.99 23.96
N HIS A 88 -23.22 11.45 22.89
CA HIS A 88 -23.90 12.75 22.81
C HIS A 88 -25.31 12.57 22.28
N ASP A 89 -26.22 13.46 22.65
CA ASP A 89 -27.53 13.55 22.03
C ASP A 89 -27.43 14.23 20.65
N ASP A 90 -28.49 14.16 19.83
CA ASP A 90 -28.45 14.66 18.46
C ASP A 90 -28.24 16.18 18.36
N ASP A 91 -28.49 16.93 19.45
CA ASP A 91 -28.13 18.35 19.58
C ASP A 91 -26.66 18.59 19.98
N GLY A 92 -25.86 17.53 20.09
CA GLY A 92 -24.43 17.55 20.42
C GLY A 92 -24.15 17.62 21.91
N THR A 93 -25.18 17.66 22.77
CA THR A 93 -24.96 17.72 24.22
C THR A 93 -24.49 16.36 24.75
N PRO A 94 -23.50 16.31 25.67
CA PRO A 94 -23.04 15.04 26.22
C PRO A 94 -24.15 14.30 26.99
N ASN A 95 -24.32 13.01 26.70
CA ASN A 95 -25.27 12.13 27.39
C ASN A 95 -24.53 11.03 28.19
N PRO A 96 -24.14 11.30 29.44
CA PRO A 96 -23.36 10.36 30.25
C PRO A 96 -24.16 9.14 30.73
N ASN A 97 -25.47 9.07 30.45
CA ASN A 97 -26.28 7.91 30.84
C ASN A 97 -26.10 6.72 29.88
N ILE A 98 -25.57 6.96 28.68
CA ILE A 98 -25.24 5.93 27.71
C ILE A 98 -23.78 5.55 27.89
N THR A 99 -23.53 4.39 28.49
CA THR A 99 -22.20 3.96 28.96
C THR A 99 -21.57 2.84 28.12
N THR A 100 -22.21 2.45 27.03
CA THR A 100 -21.68 1.51 26.04
C THR A 100 -21.31 2.26 24.76
N ARG A 101 -20.55 1.61 23.89
CA ARG A 101 -20.12 2.16 22.61
C ARG A 101 -20.17 1.05 21.57
N GLN A 102 -20.87 1.25 20.47
CA GLN A 102 -20.96 0.22 19.43
C GLN A 102 -19.63 0.12 18.69
N ILE A 103 -19.00 -1.06 18.67
CA ILE A 103 -17.87 -1.37 17.78
C ILE A 103 -18.35 -2.36 16.73
N THR A 104 -18.01 -2.10 15.48
CA THR A 104 -18.45 -2.88 14.30
C THR A 104 -17.30 -3.20 13.36
N GLY A 105 -16.17 -2.50 13.46
CA GLY A 105 -14.94 -2.81 12.74
C GLY A 105 -13.71 -2.77 13.63
N LEU A 106 -12.83 -3.75 13.43
CA LEU A 106 -11.55 -3.89 14.09
C LEU A 106 -10.51 -4.24 13.03
N LEU A 107 -9.39 -3.53 13.04
CA LEU A 107 -8.23 -3.84 12.23
C LEU A 107 -6.99 -3.89 13.11
N VAL A 108 -6.28 -5.03 13.10
CA VAL A 108 -5.08 -5.29 13.88
C VAL A 108 -3.89 -5.40 12.94
N VAL A 109 -2.92 -4.51 13.12
CA VAL A 109 -1.69 -4.42 12.32
C VAL A 109 -0.48 -4.16 13.23
N GLY A 110 0.64 -3.71 12.68
CA GLY A 110 1.86 -3.42 13.44
C GLY A 110 2.78 -4.61 13.48
N THR A 111 3.45 -4.84 14.61
CA THR A 111 4.41 -5.93 14.81
C THR A 111 4.02 -6.79 16.02
N ALA A 112 4.61 -7.98 16.17
CA ALA A 112 4.35 -8.84 17.32
C ALA A 112 4.60 -8.14 18.66
N ASN A 113 5.65 -7.32 18.74
CA ASN A 113 6.01 -6.58 19.95
C ASN A 113 5.24 -5.25 20.11
N ASN A 114 4.68 -4.71 19.02
CA ASN A 114 3.93 -3.46 19.03
C ASN A 114 2.70 -3.56 18.10
N PRO A 115 1.67 -4.33 18.49
CA PRO A 115 0.42 -4.39 17.75
C PRO A 115 -0.31 -3.04 17.83
N ILE A 116 -0.90 -2.64 16.70
CA ILE A 116 -1.67 -1.41 16.55
C ILE A 116 -3.10 -1.79 16.18
N LEU A 117 -4.08 -1.26 16.91
CA LEU A 117 -5.50 -1.48 16.63
C LEU A 117 -6.09 -0.20 16.05
N TYR A 118 -6.73 -0.31 14.91
CA TYR A 118 -7.69 0.68 14.42
C TYR A 118 -9.10 0.16 14.70
N VAL A 119 -9.93 1.00 15.29
CA VAL A 119 -11.26 0.60 15.76
C VAL A 119 -12.28 1.63 15.30
N SER A 120 -13.33 1.17 14.63
CA SER A 120 -14.47 1.99 14.27
C SER A 120 -15.57 1.85 15.32
N SER A 121 -16.13 2.98 15.78
CA SER A 121 -17.15 2.96 16.83
C SER A 121 -18.15 4.10 16.78
N SER A 122 -19.38 3.87 17.22
CA SER A 122 -20.48 4.84 17.19
C SER A 122 -21.35 4.81 18.45
N ASP A 123 -22.29 5.76 18.55
CA ASP A 123 -23.34 5.73 19.57
C ASP A 123 -24.12 4.41 19.49
N PRO A 124 -24.36 3.71 20.62
CA PRO A 124 -24.98 2.39 20.63
C PRO A 124 -26.51 2.39 20.51
N ARG A 125 -27.18 3.55 20.54
CA ARG A 125 -28.64 3.62 20.41
C ARG A 125 -29.06 3.25 18.99
N ILE A 126 -30.26 2.70 18.84
CA ILE A 126 -30.85 2.36 17.55
C ILE A 126 -32.30 2.83 17.57
N GLY A 127 -32.63 3.76 16.67
CA GLY A 127 -33.97 4.26 16.35
C GLY A 127 -34.58 3.56 15.14
N GLY A 128 -35.53 4.22 14.48
CA GLY A 128 -36.26 3.69 13.33
C GLY A 128 -37.35 2.66 13.66
N ALA A 129 -37.97 2.09 12.62
CA ALA A 129 -39.17 1.24 12.76
C ALA A 129 -38.92 -0.15 13.37
N GLU A 130 -37.67 -0.62 13.40
CA GLU A 130 -37.25 -1.86 14.07
C GLU A 130 -36.49 -1.61 15.38
N SER A 131 -36.51 -0.39 15.92
CA SER A 131 -35.87 -0.11 17.20
C SER A 131 -36.43 -1.01 18.31
N TYR A 132 -35.53 -1.59 19.11
CA TYR A 132 -35.91 -2.38 20.29
C TYR A 132 -36.66 -1.54 21.35
N THR A 133 -36.59 -0.22 21.23
CA THR A 133 -37.25 0.77 22.09
C THR A 133 -38.67 1.12 21.62
N GLY A 134 -38.98 0.90 20.33
CA GLY A 134 -40.22 1.35 19.69
C GLY A 134 -40.29 2.87 19.46
N GLU A 135 -39.17 3.58 19.67
CA GLU A 135 -39.00 5.00 19.40
C GLU A 135 -38.37 5.17 18.01
N PHE A 136 -38.97 6.03 17.18
CA PHE A 136 -38.52 6.27 15.79
C PHE A 136 -37.24 7.11 15.72
N ASP A 137 -37.10 8.02 16.68
CA ASP A 137 -35.96 8.92 16.86
C ASP A 137 -35.56 8.75 18.33
N THR A 138 -34.32 8.29 18.54
CA THR A 138 -33.79 8.03 19.89
C THR A 138 -32.89 9.16 20.38
N ASN A 139 -32.93 10.29 19.67
CA ASN A 139 -32.16 11.49 19.91
C ASN A 139 -30.67 11.16 19.97
N LEU A 140 -30.20 10.24 19.11
CA LEU A 140 -28.80 9.81 19.10
C LEU A 140 -27.97 10.73 18.23
N ASP A 141 -26.69 10.88 18.55
CA ASP A 141 -25.80 11.69 17.74
C ASP A 141 -25.53 11.02 16.36
N THR A 142 -26.11 11.59 15.31
CA THR A 142 -25.95 11.12 13.93
C THR A 142 -24.55 11.43 13.32
N ASN A 143 -23.69 12.16 14.02
CA ASN A 143 -22.25 12.30 13.73
C ASN A 143 -21.37 11.53 14.74
N SER A 144 -21.94 10.56 15.47
CA SER A 144 -21.22 9.93 16.57
C SER A 144 -20.07 9.02 16.15
N SER A 145 -19.91 8.66 14.88
CA SER A 145 -18.90 7.68 14.47
C SER A 145 -17.48 8.23 14.65
N THR A 146 -16.60 7.38 15.17
CA THR A 146 -15.19 7.69 15.48
C THR A 146 -14.29 6.55 15.00
N ILE A 147 -13.15 6.90 14.42
CA ILE A 147 -12.03 5.98 14.18
C ILE A 147 -10.97 6.24 15.24
N SER A 148 -10.62 5.23 16.04
CA SER A 148 -9.59 5.31 17.08
C SER A 148 -8.39 4.43 16.75
N ARG A 149 -7.18 4.93 17.02
CA ARG A 149 -5.94 4.15 17.07
C ARG A 149 -5.59 3.83 18.51
N LEU A 150 -5.30 2.57 18.80
CA LEU A 150 -4.78 2.10 20.08
C LEU A 150 -3.40 1.49 19.89
N THR A 151 -2.46 1.88 20.75
CA THR A 151 -1.15 1.25 20.87
C THR A 151 -0.88 0.86 22.31
N GLN A 152 0.04 -0.08 22.52
CA GLN A 152 0.44 -0.48 23.85
C GLN A 152 1.29 0.64 24.51
N SER A 153 1.07 0.91 25.79
CA SER A 153 1.94 1.83 26.55
C SER A 153 3.24 1.18 26.99
N SER A 154 3.33 -0.15 26.91
CA SER A 154 4.52 -0.94 27.15
C SER A 154 4.41 -2.21 26.29
N PRO A 155 5.48 -2.61 25.57
CA PRO A 155 5.45 -3.79 24.70
C PRO A 155 4.91 -5.02 25.41
N GLY A 156 4.00 -5.74 24.76
CA GLY A 156 3.40 -6.98 25.24
C GLY A 156 2.25 -6.83 26.24
N SER A 157 1.76 -5.62 26.56
CA SER A 157 0.59 -5.46 27.43
C SER A 157 -0.40 -4.36 27.00
N TRP A 158 -1.67 -4.71 27.10
CA TRP A 158 -2.84 -3.87 26.82
C TRP A 158 -3.47 -3.25 28.08
N GLY A 159 -2.85 -3.39 29.26
CA GLY A 159 -3.46 -2.94 30.52
C GLY A 159 -3.77 -1.43 30.61
N ASN A 160 -3.06 -0.58 29.86
CA ASN A 160 -3.34 0.85 29.76
C ASN A 160 -2.93 1.38 28.37
N PRO A 161 -3.73 1.17 27.32
CA PRO A 161 -3.33 1.52 25.97
C PRO A 161 -3.29 3.04 25.80
N VAL A 162 -2.41 3.49 24.92
CA VAL A 162 -2.45 4.86 24.39
C VAL A 162 -3.55 4.90 23.34
N LYS A 163 -4.56 5.74 23.54
CA LYS A 163 -5.67 5.94 22.60
C LYS A 163 -5.58 7.31 21.95
N VAL A 164 -5.70 7.33 20.62
CA VAL A 164 -5.92 8.54 19.83
C VAL A 164 -7.21 8.36 19.04
N ASP A 165 -8.18 9.25 19.21
CA ASP A 165 -9.36 9.29 18.34
C ASP A 165 -8.95 10.03 17.07
N LEU A 166 -8.59 9.29 16.01
CA LEU A 166 -7.99 9.85 14.79
C LEU A 166 -8.98 10.73 14.05
N VAL A 167 -10.21 10.24 13.85
CA VAL A 167 -11.28 10.97 13.16
C VAL A 167 -12.53 10.92 14.01
N ARG A 168 -13.15 12.07 14.29
CA ARG A 168 -14.43 12.18 15.00
C ARG A 168 -15.43 12.95 14.16
N GLY A 169 -16.72 12.64 14.34
CA GLY A 169 -17.81 13.32 13.62
C GLY A 169 -18.28 12.59 12.37
N LEU A 170 -17.90 11.33 12.18
CA LEU A 170 -18.32 10.57 11.00
C LEU A 170 -19.82 10.23 11.11
N PRO A 171 -20.54 10.16 9.98
CA PRO A 171 -21.97 9.99 10.02
C PRO A 171 -22.36 8.56 10.45
N ARG A 172 -23.56 8.45 10.99
CA ARG A 172 -24.33 7.21 11.12
C ARG A 172 -25.82 7.51 11.00
N SER A 173 -26.61 6.52 10.59
CA SER A 173 -28.07 6.67 10.56
C SER A 173 -28.66 6.58 11.97
N GLU A 174 -29.87 7.06 12.22
CA GLU A 174 -30.62 6.72 13.46
C GLU A 174 -30.92 5.22 13.56
N GLU A 175 -31.07 4.54 12.42
CA GLU A 175 -31.25 3.09 12.31
C GLU A 175 -29.92 2.35 12.56
N ASN A 176 -29.82 1.06 12.32
CA ASN A 176 -28.67 0.22 12.63
C ASN A 176 -27.44 0.42 11.71
N HIS A 177 -27.52 1.30 10.71
CA HIS A 177 -26.41 1.64 9.81
C HIS A 177 -25.38 2.55 10.51
N SER A 178 -24.12 2.11 10.57
CA SER A 178 -23.01 2.79 11.25
C SER A 178 -21.71 2.79 10.43
N ILE A 179 -20.59 3.23 11.02
CA ILE A 179 -19.26 2.92 10.46
C ILE A 179 -18.97 1.45 10.70
N ASN A 180 -18.41 0.73 9.73
CA ASN A 180 -18.16 -0.71 9.85
C ASN A 180 -16.68 -1.06 9.62
N GLY A 181 -16.39 -2.05 8.78
CA GLY A 181 -15.05 -2.59 8.53
C GLY A 181 -13.99 -1.56 8.12
N LEU A 182 -12.74 -1.92 8.38
CA LEU A 182 -11.55 -1.11 8.16
C LEU A 182 -10.52 -1.92 7.38
N ALA A 183 -9.85 -1.30 6.42
CA ALA A 183 -8.72 -1.89 5.72
C ALA A 183 -7.57 -0.88 5.64
N LEU A 184 -6.33 -1.34 5.73
CA LEU A 184 -5.16 -0.48 5.58
C LEU A 184 -4.55 -0.70 4.20
N SER A 185 -4.18 0.39 3.51
CA SER A 185 -3.40 0.29 2.29
C SER A 185 -2.09 -0.47 2.53
N PRO A 186 -1.56 -1.16 1.51
CA PRO A 186 -0.30 -1.91 1.65
C PRO A 186 0.84 -1.06 2.21
N ASP A 187 0.95 0.22 1.80
CA ASP A 187 1.96 1.17 2.29
C ASP A 187 1.79 1.58 3.77
N GLY A 188 0.67 1.25 4.41
CA GLY A 188 0.37 1.62 5.80
C GLY A 188 -0.06 3.07 6.01
N GLN A 189 -0.22 3.87 4.94
CA GLN A 189 -0.46 5.32 5.04
C GLN A 189 -1.94 5.71 4.98
N THR A 190 -2.77 4.91 4.33
CA THR A 190 -4.20 5.20 4.12
C THR A 190 -5.07 4.16 4.79
N LEU A 191 -5.89 4.58 5.73
CA LEU A 191 -6.92 3.74 6.31
C LEU A 191 -8.24 3.92 5.53
N TYR A 192 -8.77 2.83 4.98
CA TYR A 192 -10.09 2.80 4.38
C TYR A 192 -11.13 2.41 5.40
N ALA A 193 -12.25 3.14 5.44
CA ALA A 193 -13.35 2.85 6.34
C ALA A 193 -14.69 2.78 5.59
N ALA A 194 -15.46 1.73 5.85
CA ALA A 194 -16.80 1.56 5.30
C ALA A 194 -17.82 2.38 6.12
N ILE A 195 -18.43 3.38 5.50
CA ILE A 195 -19.43 4.25 6.14
C ILE A 195 -20.80 3.96 5.53
N ALA A 196 -21.72 3.47 6.35
CA ALA A 196 -23.08 3.18 5.91
C ALA A 196 -23.89 4.44 5.56
N GLY A 197 -24.91 4.25 4.73
CA GLY A 197 -25.87 5.27 4.34
C GLY A 197 -26.91 5.54 5.42
N SER A 198 -27.50 6.73 5.39
CA SER A 198 -28.58 7.13 6.30
C SER A 198 -29.97 6.81 5.78
N THR A 199 -30.09 6.16 4.62
CA THR A 199 -31.38 5.85 3.99
C THR A 199 -31.45 4.43 3.45
N ASN A 200 -32.67 4.00 3.13
CA ASN A 200 -32.89 2.69 2.54
C ASN A 200 -32.49 2.61 1.06
N MET A 201 -32.79 3.65 0.25
CA MET A 201 -32.56 3.66 -1.21
C MET A 201 -32.17 5.05 -1.74
N GLY A 202 -31.74 5.95 -0.85
CA GLY A 202 -31.25 7.31 -1.14
C GLY A 202 -32.24 8.44 -0.87
N ALA A 203 -33.56 8.16 -0.81
CA ALA A 203 -34.53 9.16 -0.34
C ALA A 203 -34.76 9.04 1.18
N PRO A 204 -34.98 10.17 1.88
CA PRO A 204 -35.52 10.15 3.24
C PRO A 204 -36.81 9.33 3.32
N SER A 205 -36.96 8.59 4.41
CA SER A 205 -38.12 7.73 4.64
C SER A 205 -38.44 7.59 6.12
N THR A 206 -39.68 7.24 6.44
CA THR A 206 -40.14 7.17 7.83
C THR A 206 -39.38 6.12 8.66
N ASN A 207 -38.94 5.01 8.04
CA ASN A 207 -38.23 3.96 8.76
C ASN A 207 -36.77 4.30 9.07
N PHE A 208 -36.20 5.30 8.38
CA PHE A 208 -34.86 5.85 8.59
C PHE A 208 -34.91 7.24 9.26
N ALA A 209 -35.91 7.46 10.11
CA ALA A 209 -36.12 8.70 10.86
C ALA A 209 -36.16 9.97 9.98
N GLU A 210 -36.55 9.84 8.72
CA GLU A 210 -36.63 10.95 7.76
C GLU A 210 -35.28 11.64 7.48
N LEU A 211 -34.15 10.98 7.79
CA LEU A 211 -32.81 11.52 7.57
C LEU A 211 -32.47 11.58 6.07
N PRO A 212 -31.78 12.65 5.61
CA PRO A 212 -31.06 12.64 4.33
C PRO A 212 -29.85 11.71 4.37
N GLU A 213 -29.35 11.35 3.19
CA GLU A 213 -27.95 10.90 3.08
C GLU A 213 -26.98 12.02 3.46
N TYR A 214 -25.91 11.68 4.20
CA TYR A 214 -24.89 12.64 4.63
C TYR A 214 -23.70 12.64 3.66
N ALA A 215 -22.93 13.74 3.64
CA ALA A 215 -21.82 13.93 2.72
C ALA A 215 -20.76 12.80 2.74
N LEU A 216 -20.51 12.19 3.90
CA LEU A 216 -19.54 11.11 4.09
C LEU A 216 -20.20 9.71 4.23
N ALA A 217 -21.53 9.62 4.11
CA ALA A 217 -22.28 8.37 4.25
C ALA A 217 -22.39 7.61 2.92
N ALA A 218 -22.82 6.35 2.97
CA ALA A 218 -23.02 5.51 1.79
C ALA A 218 -21.75 5.39 0.91
N ALA A 219 -20.59 5.22 1.56
CA ALA A 219 -19.29 5.33 0.92
C ALA A 219 -18.21 4.54 1.67
N ILE A 220 -17.13 4.22 0.96
CA ILE A 220 -15.84 3.90 1.57
C ILE A 220 -15.00 5.17 1.53
N VAL A 221 -14.55 5.61 2.70
CA VAL A 221 -13.71 6.79 2.85
C VAL A 221 -12.25 6.40 2.99
N SER A 222 -11.34 7.21 2.46
CA SER A 222 -9.91 7.13 2.71
C SER A 222 -9.50 8.14 3.78
N VAL A 223 -8.72 7.69 4.74
CA VAL A 223 -8.16 8.49 5.84
C VAL A 223 -6.64 8.50 5.73
N ASP A 224 -6.06 9.67 5.46
CA ASP A 224 -4.63 9.89 5.41
C ASP A 224 -4.06 9.93 6.85
N LEU A 225 -3.41 8.85 7.24
CA LEU A 225 -2.84 8.70 8.58
C LEU A 225 -1.63 9.61 8.79
N ALA A 226 -0.86 9.91 7.73
CA ALA A 226 0.32 10.77 7.81
C ALA A 226 -0.08 12.23 8.03
N ALA A 227 -1.15 12.69 7.35
CA ALA A 227 -1.71 14.03 7.54
C ALA A 227 -2.27 14.25 8.95
N ILE A 228 -2.83 13.22 9.59
CA ILE A 228 -3.38 13.28 10.96
C ILE A 228 -2.29 13.09 12.02
N GLY A 229 -1.35 12.16 11.81
CA GLY A 229 -0.26 11.84 12.73
C GLY A 229 -0.72 11.27 14.08
N ASP A 230 -0.28 11.91 15.17
CA ASP A 230 -0.65 11.60 16.56
C ASP A 230 -1.74 12.52 17.12
N SER A 231 -2.44 13.23 16.24
CA SER A 231 -3.49 14.18 16.60
C SER A 231 -4.89 13.63 16.33
N THR A 232 -5.89 14.42 16.70
CA THR A 232 -7.30 14.14 16.43
C THR A 232 -7.79 15.11 15.35
N TYR A 233 -8.41 14.57 14.31
CA TYR A 233 -9.08 15.33 13.26
C TYR A 233 -10.58 15.36 13.51
N ASP A 234 -11.09 16.52 13.93
CA ASP A 234 -12.52 16.76 14.05
C ASP A 234 -13.09 17.23 12.71
N LEU A 235 -14.06 16.47 12.18
CA LEU A 235 -14.72 16.83 10.93
C LEU A 235 -15.48 18.15 11.09
N PRO A 236 -15.28 19.14 10.21
CA PRO A 236 -16.09 20.35 10.20
C PRO A 236 -17.55 20.02 9.90
N THR A 237 -18.50 20.72 10.54
CA THR A 237 -19.94 20.48 10.36
C THR A 237 -20.66 21.67 9.69
N LEU A 238 -21.90 21.43 9.25
CA LEU A 238 -22.84 22.48 8.85
C LEU A 238 -23.13 23.47 10.00
N ASP A 239 -23.62 24.65 9.65
CA ASP A 239 -24.03 25.63 10.65
C ASP A 239 -25.47 25.34 11.10
N ASP A 240 -25.61 24.76 12.29
CA ASP A 240 -26.91 24.40 12.86
C ASP A 240 -27.74 25.65 13.24
N PRO A 241 -28.86 25.93 12.56
CA PRO A 241 -29.67 27.12 12.83
C PRO A 241 -30.41 27.07 14.18
N THR A 242 -30.42 25.91 14.85
CA THR A 242 -31.08 25.69 16.14
C THR A 242 -30.12 25.83 17.33
N ARG A 243 -28.80 25.70 17.11
CA ARG A 243 -27.77 25.97 18.14
C ARG A 243 -27.60 27.48 18.32
N GLY A 244 -27.78 27.97 19.54
CA GLY A 244 -27.68 29.39 19.86
C GLY A 244 -26.25 29.94 19.76
N GLY A 245 -25.89 30.49 18.60
CA GLY A 245 -24.60 31.12 18.30
C GLY A 245 -24.73 31.97 17.03
N ALA A 246 -23.78 32.89 16.77
CA ALA A 246 -23.84 33.77 15.60
C ALA A 246 -23.43 33.05 14.29
N GLY A 247 -24.11 31.95 13.97
CA GLY A 247 -23.98 31.21 12.70
C GLY A 247 -22.59 30.63 12.44
N GLN A 248 -21.90 30.17 13.48
CA GLN A 248 -20.66 29.40 13.37
C GLN A 248 -20.67 28.35 14.50
N PRO A 249 -20.50 27.04 14.21
CA PRO A 249 -20.26 26.05 15.24
C PRO A 249 -18.99 26.42 16.02
N PRO A 250 -18.88 26.07 17.31
CA PRO A 250 -17.62 26.17 18.04
C PRO A 250 -16.52 25.45 17.24
N GLU A 251 -15.34 26.05 17.15
CA GLU A 251 -14.16 25.40 16.56
C GLU A 251 -13.95 24.05 17.29
N ASN A 252 -13.96 22.93 16.56
CA ASN A 252 -13.84 21.54 17.07
C ASN A 252 -15.07 20.95 17.78
N ASP A 253 -16.28 21.17 17.25
CA ASP A 253 -17.53 20.53 17.72
C ASP A 253 -18.07 19.51 16.69
N PRO A 254 -17.54 18.27 16.65
CA PRO A 254 -17.89 17.28 15.62
C PRO A 254 -19.22 16.57 15.87
N PHE A 255 -19.87 16.79 17.02
CA PHE A 255 -20.99 15.97 17.51
C PHE A 255 -22.36 16.62 17.29
N GLY A 256 -23.38 15.78 17.22
CA GLY A 256 -24.81 16.10 17.15
C GLY A 256 -25.26 16.51 15.77
N GLY A 257 -25.43 15.56 14.86
CA GLY A 257 -25.80 15.81 13.46
C GLY A 257 -27.17 16.48 13.27
N ASN A 258 -28.04 16.46 14.28
CA ASN A 258 -29.30 17.21 14.39
C ASN A 258 -30.20 17.07 13.15
N ASP A 259 -30.67 15.85 12.89
CA ASP A 259 -31.47 15.48 11.70
C ASP A 259 -30.83 15.89 10.36
N GLY A 260 -29.50 15.99 10.32
CA GLY A 260 -28.71 16.38 9.16
C GLY A 260 -28.46 17.87 9.01
N LEU A 261 -28.97 18.71 9.92
CA LEU A 261 -28.72 20.16 9.96
C LEU A 261 -27.29 20.50 10.38
N ASN A 262 -26.63 19.61 11.11
CA ASN A 262 -25.24 19.75 11.58
C ASN A 262 -24.35 18.60 11.06
N GLN A 263 -24.71 17.97 9.94
CA GLN A 263 -23.88 16.87 9.41
C GLN A 263 -22.45 17.33 9.08
N ALA A 264 -21.51 16.38 9.12
CA ALA A 264 -20.12 16.59 8.72
C ALA A 264 -19.99 16.99 7.24
N LYS A 265 -19.02 17.86 6.96
CA LYS A 265 -18.68 18.41 5.64
C LYS A 265 -17.55 17.63 4.98
N LEU A 266 -17.64 17.49 3.67
CA LEU A 266 -16.52 17.04 2.85
C LEU A 266 -15.57 18.22 2.60
N VAL A 267 -14.31 18.09 3.05
CA VAL A 267 -13.27 19.12 2.90
C VAL A 267 -12.32 18.72 1.77
N PRO A 268 -12.28 19.44 0.63
CA PRO A 268 -11.39 19.12 -0.47
C PRO A 268 -9.92 19.13 -0.03
N GLY A 269 -9.20 18.04 -0.31
CA GLY A 269 -7.77 17.90 0.05
C GLY A 269 -7.51 17.78 1.56
N GLY A 270 -8.55 17.61 2.37
CA GLY A 270 -8.43 17.25 3.78
C GLY A 270 -8.05 15.77 3.97
N PRO A 271 -7.71 15.35 5.20
CA PRO A 271 -7.24 14.00 5.48
C PRO A 271 -8.33 12.92 5.34
N VAL A 272 -9.60 13.28 5.22
CA VAL A 272 -10.72 12.33 5.01
C VAL A 272 -11.39 12.63 3.68
N GLN A 273 -11.32 11.70 2.73
CA GLN A 273 -11.90 11.83 1.38
C GLN A 273 -12.82 10.65 1.05
N ILE A 274 -13.72 10.83 0.08
CA ILE A 274 -14.47 9.72 -0.52
C ILE A 274 -13.53 8.93 -1.44
N TYR A 275 -13.33 7.65 -1.17
CA TYR A 275 -12.57 6.76 -2.05
C TYR A 275 -13.49 6.10 -3.07
N ALA A 276 -14.56 5.46 -2.60
CA ALA A 276 -15.61 4.86 -3.44
C ALA A 276 -16.98 5.16 -2.83
N SER A 277 -18.00 5.32 -3.66
CA SER A 277 -19.34 5.74 -3.22
C SER A 277 -20.41 4.79 -3.70
N GLY A 278 -21.62 5.01 -3.21
CA GLY A 278 -22.82 4.34 -3.69
C GLY A 278 -23.03 2.95 -3.15
N PHE A 279 -22.74 2.78 -1.86
CA PHE A 279 -23.07 1.58 -1.10
C PHE A 279 -24.16 1.94 -0.09
N ARG A 280 -25.14 1.07 0.14
CA ARG A 280 -26.21 1.34 1.12
C ARG A 280 -25.72 1.15 2.55
N ASN A 281 -25.11 0.00 2.84
CA ASN A 281 -24.49 -0.36 4.11
C ASN A 281 -23.32 -1.32 3.80
N PRO A 282 -22.17 -0.79 3.34
CA PRO A 282 -20.98 -1.61 3.17
C PRO A 282 -20.54 -2.07 4.56
N TYR A 283 -20.68 -3.36 4.85
CA TYR A 283 -20.44 -3.89 6.19
C TYR A 283 -18.96 -4.15 6.42
N ASP A 284 -18.25 -4.63 5.40
CA ASP A 284 -16.84 -4.94 5.56
C ASP A 284 -16.06 -4.68 4.27
N VAL A 285 -14.74 -4.52 4.43
CA VAL A 285 -13.79 -4.17 3.38
C VAL A 285 -12.55 -5.04 3.50
N VAL A 286 -12.11 -5.61 2.37
CA VAL A 286 -10.89 -6.41 2.32
C VAL A 286 -10.02 -5.97 1.15
N ILE A 287 -8.74 -5.75 1.44
CA ILE A 287 -7.69 -5.62 0.43
C ILE A 287 -6.95 -6.96 0.45
N ARG A 288 -7.00 -7.67 -0.67
CA ARG A 288 -6.34 -8.96 -0.83
C ARG A 288 -4.82 -8.81 -0.85
N LYS A 289 -4.08 -9.90 -0.64
CA LYS A 289 -2.61 -9.94 -0.78
C LYS A 289 -2.14 -9.45 -2.16
N ASP A 290 -2.95 -9.62 -3.20
CA ASP A 290 -2.67 -9.12 -4.56
C ASP A 290 -3.08 -7.66 -4.80
N GLY A 291 -3.52 -6.93 -3.77
CA GLY A 291 -3.89 -5.52 -3.81
C GLY A 291 -5.32 -5.25 -4.30
N ARG A 292 -6.08 -6.27 -4.71
CA ARG A 292 -7.47 -6.07 -5.16
C ARG A 292 -8.41 -5.80 -3.98
N PHE A 293 -9.28 -4.81 -4.13
CA PHE A 293 -10.13 -4.27 -3.07
C PHE A 293 -11.58 -4.69 -3.26
N PHE A 294 -12.17 -5.34 -2.25
CA PHE A 294 -13.57 -5.78 -2.23
C PHE A 294 -14.34 -5.23 -1.03
N THR A 295 -15.65 -5.13 -1.19
CA THR A 295 -16.60 -4.87 -0.09
C THR A 295 -17.88 -5.64 -0.30
N ILE A 296 -18.63 -5.84 0.77
CA ILE A 296 -19.98 -6.40 0.70
C ILE A 296 -21.01 -5.41 1.24
N ASP A 297 -22.04 -5.17 0.45
CA ASP A 297 -23.04 -4.13 0.67
C ASP A 297 -24.42 -4.73 0.94
N ASN A 298 -25.07 -4.36 2.04
CA ASN A 298 -26.40 -4.86 2.35
C ASN A 298 -27.49 -4.17 1.52
N GLY A 299 -28.35 -4.95 0.87
CA GLY A 299 -29.41 -4.47 0.01
C GLY A 299 -30.57 -3.79 0.75
N PRO A 300 -31.46 -3.08 0.03
CA PRO A 300 -32.60 -2.38 0.62
C PRO A 300 -33.73 -3.31 1.06
N ASN A 301 -34.52 -2.78 2.01
CA ASN A 301 -35.73 -3.42 2.53
C ASN A 301 -37.00 -2.93 1.82
N ALA A 302 -37.94 -3.85 1.58
CA ALA A 302 -39.20 -3.52 0.91
C ALA A 302 -40.08 -2.61 1.78
N GLY A 303 -40.52 -1.49 1.22
CA GLY A 303 -41.41 -0.53 1.87
C GLY A 303 -40.74 0.48 2.79
N TRP A 304 -39.41 0.42 2.96
CA TRP A 304 -38.66 1.19 3.97
C TRP A 304 -38.04 2.50 3.44
N GLY A 305 -38.28 2.80 2.18
CA GLY A 305 -37.74 3.95 1.48
C GLY A 305 -37.68 3.62 0.00
N ALA A 306 -37.39 4.61 -0.82
CA ALA A 306 -37.37 4.45 -2.27
C ALA A 306 -36.26 5.31 -2.90
N PRO A 307 -35.94 5.15 -4.20
CA PRO A 307 -34.99 6.03 -4.85
C PRO A 307 -35.35 7.52 -4.73
N PRO A 308 -34.40 8.45 -4.80
CA PRO A 308 -34.67 9.88 -4.76
C PRO A 308 -35.73 10.33 -5.78
N HIS A 309 -36.44 11.43 -5.50
CA HIS A 309 -37.30 12.05 -6.51
C HIS A 309 -36.41 12.67 -7.60
N ASP A 310 -36.80 12.51 -8.87
CA ASP A 310 -35.99 12.88 -10.04
C ASP A 310 -34.60 12.23 -10.07
N GLU A 311 -34.50 10.98 -9.59
CA GLU A 311 -33.28 10.17 -9.70
C GLU A 311 -32.81 9.98 -11.14
N GLY A 312 -31.50 9.79 -11.29
CA GLY A 312 -30.85 9.51 -12.56
C GLY A 312 -29.50 10.21 -12.70
N PRO A 313 -28.72 9.89 -13.75
CA PRO A 313 -27.35 10.36 -13.92
C PRO A 313 -27.25 11.86 -14.26
N GLY A 314 -28.38 12.55 -14.40
CA GLY A 314 -28.45 13.98 -14.69
C GLY A 314 -28.18 14.88 -13.50
N GLY A 315 -28.19 14.34 -12.26
CA GLY A 315 -27.92 15.12 -11.06
C GLY A 315 -29.11 15.98 -10.58
N ASP A 316 -30.34 15.64 -10.96
CA ASP A 316 -31.54 16.42 -10.60
C ASP A 316 -32.24 15.91 -9.33
N CYS A 317 -31.65 14.91 -8.66
CA CYS A 317 -32.30 14.26 -7.53
C CYS A 317 -32.52 15.21 -6.35
N THR A 318 -33.57 14.96 -5.57
CA THR A 318 -33.92 15.78 -4.40
C THR A 318 -34.09 14.94 -3.14
N ASN A 319 -34.06 15.60 -1.99
CA ASN A 319 -34.24 15.00 -0.68
C ASN A 319 -35.72 14.96 -0.22
N ALA A 320 -36.64 14.82 -1.18
CA ALA A 320 -38.06 14.70 -0.87
C ALA A 320 -38.38 13.32 -0.28
N LEU A 321 -39.17 13.30 0.80
CA LEU A 321 -39.62 12.07 1.46
C LEU A 321 -40.27 11.09 0.49
N ARG A 322 -39.85 9.83 0.53
CA ARG A 322 -40.41 8.78 -0.32
C ARG A 322 -40.29 7.38 0.27
N ASP A 323 -41.44 6.79 0.59
CA ASP A 323 -41.56 5.38 1.00
C ASP A 323 -41.95 4.46 -0.18
N GLY A 324 -41.92 3.14 0.07
CA GLY A 324 -42.55 2.15 -0.82
C GLY A 324 -41.64 1.46 -1.84
N GLY A 325 -40.32 1.54 -1.72
CA GLY A 325 -39.37 0.84 -2.60
C GLY A 325 -39.34 -0.68 -2.39
N ASP A 326 -38.59 -1.37 -3.26
CA ASP A 326 -38.49 -2.84 -3.30
C ASP A 326 -37.32 -3.36 -2.45
N SER A 327 -37.32 -4.67 -2.16
CA SER A 327 -36.18 -5.34 -1.53
C SER A 327 -35.27 -5.97 -2.59
N PHE A 328 -33.96 -5.82 -2.38
CA PHE A 328 -32.94 -6.53 -3.15
C PHE A 328 -31.94 -7.19 -2.20
N GLY A 329 -31.25 -8.21 -2.71
CA GLY A 329 -30.21 -8.91 -1.96
C GLY A 329 -28.95 -8.09 -1.76
N ASP A 330 -28.03 -8.66 -1.00
CA ASP A 330 -26.71 -8.10 -0.68
C ASP A 330 -25.72 -8.40 -1.78
N GLY A 331 -24.81 -7.47 -2.08
CA GLY A 331 -23.89 -7.56 -3.21
C GLY A 331 -22.42 -7.55 -2.81
N LEU A 332 -21.63 -8.46 -3.38
CA LEU A 332 -20.16 -8.36 -3.34
C LEU A 332 -19.68 -7.42 -4.46
N HIS A 333 -18.86 -6.44 -4.14
CA HIS A 333 -18.31 -5.48 -5.09
C HIS A 333 -16.79 -5.55 -5.17
N TYR A 334 -16.27 -5.48 -6.40
CA TYR A 334 -14.85 -5.21 -6.65
C TYR A 334 -14.66 -3.71 -6.92
N ILE A 335 -13.91 -3.06 -6.05
CA ILE A 335 -13.62 -1.63 -6.12
C ILE A 335 -12.38 -1.46 -6.99
N SER A 336 -12.61 -1.28 -8.29
CA SER A 336 -11.54 -1.15 -9.31
C SER A 336 -10.62 0.06 -9.12
N GLY A 337 -10.97 1.00 -8.25
CA GLY A 337 -10.14 2.15 -7.90
C GLY A 337 -10.96 3.29 -7.30
N ALA A 338 -10.28 4.41 -7.03
CA ALA A 338 -10.91 5.63 -6.56
C ALA A 338 -11.99 6.12 -7.55
N GLY A 339 -13.11 6.59 -7.02
CA GLY A 339 -14.26 7.06 -7.80
C GLY A 339 -15.23 5.97 -8.26
N TYR A 340 -15.01 4.69 -7.88
CA TYR A 340 -15.98 3.62 -8.12
C TYR A 340 -17.35 3.98 -7.50
N TYR A 341 -18.44 3.69 -8.24
CA TYR A 341 -19.81 3.94 -7.81
C TYR A 341 -20.65 2.65 -7.78
N GLY A 342 -21.02 2.22 -6.57
CA GLY A 342 -21.75 0.98 -6.28
C GLY A 342 -23.25 1.05 -6.52
N GLY A 343 -23.83 2.21 -6.85
CA GLY A 343 -25.22 2.33 -7.30
C GLY A 343 -26.26 2.83 -6.28
N HIS A 344 -25.97 2.86 -4.98
CA HIS A 344 -26.85 3.53 -4.01
C HIS A 344 -26.69 5.06 -4.14
N PRO A 345 -27.75 5.84 -4.34
CA PRO A 345 -27.62 7.26 -4.57
C PRO A 345 -27.46 8.04 -3.26
N ASN A 346 -26.68 9.11 -3.32
CA ASN A 346 -26.51 10.09 -2.26
C ASN A 346 -26.86 11.49 -2.81
N PRO A 347 -28.10 11.99 -2.59
CA PRO A 347 -28.51 13.30 -3.08
C PRO A 347 -27.66 14.47 -2.59
N ALA A 348 -27.08 14.38 -1.39
CA ALA A 348 -26.20 15.42 -0.86
C ALA A 348 -24.93 15.60 -1.70
N ARG A 349 -24.37 14.50 -2.23
CA ARG A 349 -23.24 14.54 -3.19
C ARG A 349 -23.67 14.69 -4.65
N GLY A 350 -24.81 14.13 -5.03
CA GLY A 350 -25.32 14.16 -6.40
C GLY A 350 -25.87 15.51 -6.83
N ASN A 351 -26.57 16.21 -5.94
CA ASN A 351 -27.19 17.51 -6.18
C ASN A 351 -27.17 18.40 -4.92
N PRO A 352 -25.99 18.87 -4.46
CA PRO A 352 -25.92 19.61 -3.20
C PRO A 352 -26.75 20.90 -3.21
N GLN A 353 -26.88 21.55 -4.38
CA GLN A 353 -27.69 22.76 -4.56
C GLN A 353 -29.20 22.48 -4.37
N GLY A 354 -29.69 21.36 -4.92
CA GLY A 354 -31.10 20.97 -4.82
C GLY A 354 -31.52 20.45 -3.44
N VAL A 355 -30.55 20.07 -2.60
CA VAL A 355 -30.80 19.55 -1.25
C VAL A 355 -30.68 20.62 -0.18
N PHE A 356 -29.57 21.36 -0.13
CA PHE A 356 -29.28 22.30 0.96
C PHE A 356 -29.32 23.78 0.56
N GLY A 357 -29.54 24.08 -0.73
CA GLY A 357 -29.69 25.44 -1.24
C GLY A 357 -28.40 26.02 -1.83
N ASP A 358 -27.65 26.81 -1.05
CA ASP A 358 -26.43 27.48 -1.52
C ASP A 358 -25.15 26.92 -0.90
N GLU A 359 -24.00 27.30 -1.47
CA GLU A 359 -22.70 26.73 -1.12
C GLU A 359 -22.27 27.02 0.33
N ALA A 360 -22.83 28.05 0.97
CA ALA A 360 -22.50 28.39 2.36
C ALA A 360 -23.14 27.42 3.37
N ASN A 361 -24.22 26.74 2.97
CA ASN A 361 -25.01 25.86 3.84
C ASN A 361 -25.09 24.41 3.35
N THR A 362 -24.21 24.00 2.43
CA THR A 362 -24.11 22.61 1.96
C THR A 362 -22.93 21.89 2.60
N ALA A 363 -23.09 20.59 2.85
CA ALA A 363 -22.03 19.74 3.36
C ALA A 363 -21.03 19.31 2.28
N VAL A 364 -21.38 19.49 1.01
CA VAL A 364 -20.57 19.12 -0.15
C VAL A 364 -20.32 20.37 -1.00
N PRO A 365 -19.06 20.83 -1.13
CA PRO A 365 -18.72 21.91 -2.05
C PRO A 365 -19.20 21.60 -3.46
N PHE A 366 -19.76 22.59 -4.16
CA PHE A 366 -20.37 22.33 -5.48
C PHE A 366 -19.37 21.80 -6.52
N ALA A 367 -18.10 22.12 -6.37
CA ALA A 367 -17.02 21.58 -7.21
C ALA A 367 -16.78 20.07 -7.02
N LEU A 368 -17.24 19.49 -5.90
CA LEU A 368 -17.16 18.06 -5.61
C LEU A 368 -18.47 17.31 -5.89
N ALA A 369 -19.50 18.01 -6.38
CA ALA A 369 -20.76 17.37 -6.74
C ALA A 369 -20.56 16.36 -7.87
N ASN A 370 -21.13 15.17 -7.72
CA ASN A 370 -21.05 14.11 -8.72
C ASN A 370 -22.45 13.64 -9.13
N PRO A 371 -22.98 14.12 -10.28
CA PRO A 371 -24.34 13.80 -10.74
C PRO A 371 -24.68 12.31 -10.82
N VAL A 372 -23.68 11.43 -10.97
CA VAL A 372 -23.90 9.98 -10.97
C VAL A 372 -24.43 9.48 -9.63
N GLU A 373 -24.17 10.19 -8.53
CA GLU A 373 -24.65 9.83 -7.20
C GLU A 373 -26.14 10.18 -7.00
N CYS A 374 -26.82 10.70 -8.02
CA CYS A 374 -28.27 10.72 -8.09
C CYS A 374 -28.88 9.48 -8.75
N ASP A 375 -28.08 8.63 -9.41
CA ASP A 375 -28.52 7.48 -10.22
C ASP A 375 -28.66 6.23 -9.34
N TYR A 376 -29.89 5.82 -9.02
CA TYR A 376 -30.10 4.56 -8.30
C TYR A 376 -29.88 3.38 -9.25
N ARG A 377 -28.83 2.59 -9.02
CA ARG A 377 -28.60 1.34 -9.74
C ARG A 377 -29.01 0.18 -8.86
N GLN A 378 -30.01 -0.55 -9.34
CA GLN A 378 -30.54 -1.70 -8.63
C GLN A 378 -29.44 -2.73 -8.31
N PRO A 379 -29.35 -3.23 -7.06
CA PRO A 379 -28.45 -4.33 -6.72
C PRO A 379 -28.63 -5.54 -7.65
N GLY A 380 -27.50 -6.08 -8.12
CA GLY A 380 -27.43 -7.11 -9.16
C GLY A 380 -27.33 -6.56 -10.60
N PHE A 381 -27.53 -5.26 -10.80
CA PHE A 381 -27.26 -4.53 -12.05
C PHE A 381 -26.28 -3.37 -11.86
N ASN A 382 -25.79 -3.20 -10.64
CA ASN A 382 -24.93 -2.11 -10.18
C ASN A 382 -23.44 -2.47 -10.15
N GLY A 383 -23.05 -3.58 -10.79
CA GLY A 383 -21.66 -4.06 -10.80
C GLY A 383 -21.32 -5.05 -9.68
N ALA A 384 -22.29 -5.48 -8.87
CA ALA A 384 -22.09 -6.57 -7.92
C ALA A 384 -21.67 -7.86 -8.64
N LEU A 385 -20.61 -8.51 -8.15
CA LEU A 385 -20.06 -9.76 -8.66
C LEU A 385 -20.83 -10.99 -8.20
N ALA A 386 -21.37 -10.94 -6.98
CA ALA A 386 -22.21 -11.98 -6.39
C ALA A 386 -23.35 -11.34 -5.59
N MET A 387 -24.44 -12.08 -5.39
CA MET A 387 -25.63 -11.62 -4.68
C MET A 387 -26.16 -12.68 -3.70
N TRP A 388 -26.61 -12.25 -2.51
CA TRP A 388 -27.26 -13.10 -1.50
C TRP A 388 -28.64 -12.58 -1.13
N ALA A 389 -29.59 -13.48 -0.90
CA ALA A 389 -30.96 -13.12 -0.52
C ALA A 389 -31.12 -12.78 0.97
N THR A 390 -30.03 -12.84 1.74
CA THR A 390 -29.99 -12.66 3.20
C THR A 390 -28.84 -11.75 3.56
N SER A 391 -28.93 -11.09 4.72
CA SER A 391 -27.86 -10.23 5.26
C SER A 391 -26.53 -10.98 5.28
N THR A 392 -25.52 -10.37 4.66
CA THR A 392 -24.15 -10.86 4.57
C THR A 392 -23.19 -9.74 4.96
N ASN A 393 -22.26 -10.03 5.87
CA ASN A 393 -21.58 -9.06 6.72
C ASN A 393 -20.06 -9.19 6.59
N GLY A 394 -19.33 -9.74 7.56
CA GLY A 394 -17.87 -9.80 7.51
C GLY A 394 -17.31 -10.53 6.30
N LEU A 395 -16.11 -10.12 5.87
CA LEU A 395 -15.48 -10.50 4.63
C LEU A 395 -13.95 -10.66 4.82
N VAL A 396 -13.40 -11.82 4.46
CA VAL A 396 -11.95 -12.07 4.57
C VAL A 396 -11.42 -12.87 3.39
N GLU A 397 -10.13 -12.73 3.08
CA GLU A 397 -9.41 -13.59 2.13
C GLU A 397 -8.88 -14.86 2.82
N TYR A 398 -9.06 -16.03 2.21
CA TYR A 398 -8.40 -17.25 2.62
C TYR A 398 -7.05 -17.37 1.91
N THR A 399 -5.94 -17.31 2.66
CA THR A 399 -4.59 -17.25 2.07
C THR A 399 -3.77 -18.53 2.24
N ALA A 400 -4.30 -19.53 2.96
CA ALA A 400 -3.57 -20.77 3.21
C ALA A 400 -3.57 -21.71 1.99
N SER A 401 -2.53 -22.52 1.88
CA SER A 401 -2.31 -23.49 0.80
C SER A 401 -3.00 -24.84 1.00
N ASN A 402 -3.77 -25.02 2.09
CA ASN A 402 -4.57 -26.23 2.30
C ASN A 402 -5.43 -26.59 1.08
N PHE A 403 -5.74 -27.87 0.93
CA PHE A 403 -6.56 -28.42 -0.15
C PHE A 403 -5.96 -28.17 -1.54
N ASP A 404 -4.64 -28.37 -1.68
CA ASP A 404 -3.87 -28.11 -2.91
C ASP A 404 -4.02 -26.67 -3.42
N GLY A 405 -4.17 -25.72 -2.49
CA GLY A 405 -4.41 -24.31 -2.80
C GLY A 405 -5.79 -24.02 -3.42
N ASP A 406 -6.75 -24.95 -3.43
CA ASP A 406 -8.03 -24.73 -4.12
C ASP A 406 -8.81 -23.53 -3.55
N MET A 407 -8.66 -23.25 -2.25
CA MET A 407 -9.27 -22.09 -1.58
C MET A 407 -8.36 -20.84 -1.54
N GLN A 408 -7.10 -20.94 -1.96
CA GLN A 408 -6.14 -19.86 -1.80
C GLN A 408 -6.52 -18.66 -2.69
N GLY A 409 -6.69 -17.49 -2.08
CA GLY A 409 -7.14 -16.26 -2.73
C GLY A 409 -8.67 -16.12 -2.85
N ASP A 410 -9.45 -17.10 -2.38
CA ASP A 410 -10.90 -16.97 -2.33
C ASP A 410 -11.36 -16.08 -1.17
N LEU A 411 -12.56 -15.50 -1.30
CA LEU A 411 -13.18 -14.72 -0.23
C LEU A 411 -14.16 -15.57 0.58
N LEU A 412 -14.23 -15.30 1.88
CA LEU A 412 -15.22 -15.86 2.80
C LEU A 412 -16.13 -14.76 3.31
N ALA A 413 -17.44 -14.99 3.31
CA ALA A 413 -18.43 -14.00 3.73
C ALA A 413 -19.39 -14.55 4.80
N ALA A 414 -19.63 -13.79 5.87
CA ALA A 414 -20.49 -14.18 6.98
C ALA A 414 -21.96 -13.85 6.73
N GLY A 415 -22.85 -14.84 6.71
CA GLY A 415 -24.27 -14.67 6.43
C GLY A 415 -25.13 -14.60 7.70
N TRP A 416 -25.35 -13.40 8.24
CA TRP A 416 -26.01 -13.11 9.52
C TRP A 416 -27.31 -13.87 9.79
N ASN A 417 -28.39 -13.69 9.00
CA ASN A 417 -29.66 -14.42 9.25
C ASN A 417 -29.64 -15.86 8.76
N SER A 418 -28.69 -16.18 7.88
CA SER A 418 -28.63 -17.49 7.22
C SER A 418 -27.87 -18.53 8.06
N GLU A 419 -27.14 -18.07 9.08
CA GLU A 419 -26.20 -18.84 9.90
C GLU A 419 -25.17 -19.61 9.05
N ASN A 420 -24.80 -19.05 7.90
CA ASN A 420 -23.85 -19.66 6.98
C ASN A 420 -22.58 -18.82 6.86
N ILE A 421 -21.47 -19.49 6.53
CA ILE A 421 -20.31 -18.85 5.91
C ILE A 421 -20.29 -19.25 4.45
N TYR A 422 -20.18 -18.27 3.57
CA TYR A 422 -20.10 -18.47 2.13
C TYR A 422 -18.65 -18.44 1.66
N ARG A 423 -18.27 -19.36 0.77
CA ARG A 423 -17.05 -19.26 -0.03
C ARG A 423 -17.40 -18.62 -1.36
N VAL A 424 -16.64 -17.61 -1.75
CA VAL A 424 -16.70 -16.94 -3.05
C VAL A 424 -15.44 -17.30 -3.81
N LYS A 425 -15.58 -18.25 -4.74
CA LYS A 425 -14.49 -18.63 -5.63
C LYS A 425 -14.30 -17.56 -6.69
N LEU A 426 -13.14 -16.92 -6.66
CA LEU A 426 -12.79 -15.87 -7.62
C LEU A 426 -12.11 -16.48 -8.85
N SER A 427 -12.40 -15.88 -9.99
CA SER A 427 -11.70 -16.11 -11.25
C SER A 427 -11.41 -14.78 -11.91
N PHE A 428 -10.58 -14.80 -12.94
CA PHE A 428 -10.16 -13.59 -13.63
C PHE A 428 -10.48 -13.72 -15.10
N ASP A 429 -11.08 -12.67 -15.65
CA ASP A 429 -11.25 -12.61 -17.09
C ASP A 429 -9.91 -12.32 -17.79
N GLN A 430 -9.94 -12.31 -19.12
CA GLN A 430 -8.75 -12.06 -19.94
C GLN A 430 -8.07 -10.69 -19.72
N ASN A 431 -8.71 -9.76 -19.01
CA ASN A 431 -8.18 -8.44 -18.67
C ASN A 431 -7.85 -8.33 -17.17
N ASP A 432 -7.76 -9.46 -16.47
CA ASP A 432 -7.49 -9.55 -15.03
C ASP A 432 -8.58 -8.89 -14.14
N VAL A 433 -9.81 -8.78 -14.67
CA VAL A 433 -10.95 -8.30 -13.89
C VAL A 433 -11.56 -9.50 -13.14
N PRO A 434 -11.77 -9.39 -11.80
CA PRO A 434 -12.35 -10.48 -11.03
C PRO A 434 -13.79 -10.77 -11.46
N THR A 435 -14.07 -12.05 -11.62
CA THR A 435 -15.39 -12.64 -11.76
C THR A 435 -15.60 -13.67 -10.65
N VAL A 436 -16.87 -14.02 -10.39
CA VAL A 436 -17.20 -15.07 -9.44
C VAL A 436 -17.57 -16.32 -10.22
N ASP A 437 -16.79 -17.38 -10.02
CA ASP A 437 -17.07 -18.69 -10.62
C ASP A 437 -18.22 -19.37 -9.89
N LEU A 438 -18.15 -19.39 -8.56
CA LEU A 438 -19.07 -20.10 -7.67
C LEU A 438 -19.14 -19.42 -6.30
N SER A 439 -20.36 -19.07 -5.86
CA SER A 439 -20.64 -18.75 -4.45
C SER A 439 -21.33 -19.95 -3.80
N THR A 440 -20.72 -20.59 -2.82
CA THR A 440 -21.28 -21.77 -2.14
C THR A 440 -21.35 -21.56 -0.64
N VAL A 441 -22.28 -22.26 0.01
CA VAL A 441 -22.29 -22.36 1.48
C VAL A 441 -21.13 -23.27 1.87
N LEU A 442 -20.10 -22.71 2.49
CA LEU A 442 -18.96 -23.45 3.00
C LEU A 442 -19.33 -24.10 4.33
N PHE A 443 -19.89 -23.31 5.26
CA PHE A 443 -20.39 -23.78 6.54
C PHE A 443 -21.85 -23.39 6.71
N SER A 444 -22.65 -24.28 7.27
CA SER A 444 -24.07 -24.03 7.60
C SER A 444 -24.34 -24.32 9.06
N ALA A 445 -25.34 -23.64 9.63
CA ALA A 445 -25.71 -23.79 11.04
C ALA A 445 -24.51 -23.52 11.98
N VAL A 446 -23.78 -22.44 11.68
CA VAL A 446 -22.66 -21.94 12.50
C VAL A 446 -23.14 -21.59 13.92
N GLY A 447 -24.43 -21.29 14.09
CA GLY A 447 -25.05 -21.01 15.38
C GLY A 447 -24.85 -19.56 15.82
N GLY A 448 -25.87 -18.97 16.44
CA GLY A 448 -25.93 -17.53 16.66
C GLY A 448 -26.15 -16.78 15.34
N SER A 449 -25.78 -15.50 15.29
CA SER A 449 -25.82 -14.70 14.06
C SER A 449 -24.40 -14.27 13.67
N PRO A 450 -23.75 -14.94 12.68
CA PRO A 450 -22.40 -14.60 12.26
C PRO A 450 -22.29 -13.16 11.78
N LEU A 451 -21.40 -12.38 12.37
CA LEU A 451 -21.09 -11.02 11.91
C LEU A 451 -19.77 -10.92 11.22
N ASP A 452 -18.78 -11.67 11.68
CA ASP A 452 -17.42 -11.54 11.18
C ASP A 452 -16.70 -12.89 11.11
N VAL A 453 -15.74 -12.98 10.21
CA VAL A 453 -14.95 -14.16 9.90
C VAL A 453 -13.51 -13.75 9.63
N THR A 454 -12.55 -14.44 10.25
CA THR A 454 -11.12 -14.29 9.94
C THR A 454 -10.54 -15.64 9.54
N ALA A 455 -9.52 -15.63 8.68
CA ALA A 455 -8.77 -16.82 8.28
C ALA A 455 -7.28 -16.64 8.57
N GLN A 456 -6.57 -17.75 8.78
CA GLN A 456 -5.13 -17.79 9.02
C GLN A 456 -4.42 -18.37 7.80
N GLY A 457 -3.38 -17.69 7.32
CA GLY A 457 -2.51 -18.16 6.23
C GLY A 457 -1.44 -19.14 6.71
N ASP A 458 -0.58 -19.58 5.80
CA ASP A 458 0.46 -20.59 6.07
C ASP A 458 1.44 -20.15 7.17
N GLU A 459 1.89 -18.90 7.14
CA GLU A 459 2.82 -18.33 8.13
C GLU A 459 2.18 -17.93 9.48
N ALA A 460 0.89 -18.19 9.67
CA ALA A 460 0.17 -17.74 10.85
C ALA A 460 0.23 -18.78 11.98
N ILE A 461 -0.07 -18.37 13.23
CA ILE A 461 0.04 -19.25 14.40
C ILE A 461 -0.88 -20.50 14.35
N PHE A 462 -1.97 -20.44 13.58
CA PHE A 462 -2.87 -21.57 13.34
C PHE A 462 -3.16 -21.74 11.84
N PRO A 463 -2.21 -22.25 11.05
CA PRO A 463 -2.29 -22.26 9.59
C PRO A 463 -3.57 -22.90 9.07
N GLY A 464 -4.24 -22.21 8.12
CA GLY A 464 -5.43 -22.72 7.46
C GLY A 464 -6.74 -22.61 8.21
N THR A 465 -6.72 -22.24 9.48
CA THR A 465 -7.93 -22.18 10.31
C THR A 465 -8.82 -20.98 9.97
N ILE A 466 -10.14 -21.16 10.13
CA ILE A 466 -11.16 -20.12 9.97
C ILE A 466 -11.89 -19.93 11.30
N TRP A 467 -12.05 -18.68 11.72
CA TRP A 467 -12.64 -18.31 13.00
C TRP A 467 -13.83 -17.39 12.75
N VAL A 468 -14.96 -17.67 13.40
CA VAL A 468 -16.22 -16.96 13.17
C VAL A 468 -16.75 -16.38 14.46
N ALA A 469 -17.00 -15.07 14.47
CA ALA A 469 -17.71 -14.37 15.53
C ALA A 469 -19.22 -14.38 15.26
N SER A 470 -19.98 -14.96 16.20
CA SER A 470 -21.44 -15.00 16.11
C SER A 470 -22.10 -14.35 17.33
N LEU A 471 -22.98 -13.38 17.10
CA LEU A 471 -23.77 -12.77 18.18
C LEU A 471 -24.73 -13.79 18.82
N TRP A 472 -25.04 -13.51 20.08
CA TRP A 472 -26.08 -14.17 20.88
C TRP A 472 -25.96 -15.69 20.92
N SER A 473 -25.17 -16.19 21.88
CA SER A 473 -24.99 -17.63 22.19
C SER A 473 -24.22 -18.47 21.16
N GLY A 474 -23.65 -17.85 20.13
CA GLY A 474 -22.81 -18.52 19.12
C GLY A 474 -21.33 -18.70 19.54
N GLY A 475 -20.79 -17.77 20.35
CA GLY A 475 -19.38 -17.76 20.75
C GLY A 475 -18.43 -17.61 19.55
N ILE A 476 -17.14 -17.86 19.77
CA ILE A 476 -16.16 -17.97 18.68
C ILE A 476 -16.06 -19.43 18.23
N ARG A 477 -16.45 -19.68 16.98
CA ARG A 477 -16.36 -21.00 16.37
C ARG A 477 -15.08 -21.10 15.54
N VAL A 478 -14.37 -22.21 15.69
CA VAL A 478 -13.16 -22.53 14.95
C VAL A 478 -13.48 -23.63 13.94
N TYR A 479 -12.96 -23.46 12.73
CA TYR A 479 -12.96 -24.44 11.66
C TYR A 479 -11.51 -24.74 11.32
N GLU A 480 -11.08 -25.96 11.58
CA GLU A 480 -9.73 -26.44 11.33
C GLU A 480 -9.75 -27.32 10.09
N PRO A 481 -8.83 -27.15 9.12
CA PRO A 481 -8.71 -28.08 8.00
C PRO A 481 -8.58 -29.52 8.50
N ASN A 482 -9.32 -30.44 7.89
CA ASN A 482 -9.25 -31.83 8.32
C ASN A 482 -7.86 -32.40 8.07
N ALA A 483 -7.31 -33.05 9.09
CA ALA A 483 -6.22 -33.97 8.88
C ALA A 483 -6.63 -35.06 7.87
N PRO A 484 -5.70 -35.55 7.04
CA PRO A 484 -5.88 -36.74 6.23
C PRO A 484 -6.47 -37.89 7.07
N ALA A 485 -7.38 -38.68 6.50
CA ALA A 485 -8.18 -39.67 7.22
C ALA A 485 -7.37 -40.75 7.99
N GLU A 486 -6.06 -40.88 7.72
CA GLU A 486 -5.12 -41.74 8.44
C GLU A 486 -3.82 -41.00 8.83
N CYS A 487 -3.90 -39.75 9.30
CA CYS A 487 -2.70 -39.07 9.82
C CYS A 487 -2.35 -39.54 11.24
N SER A 488 -1.19 -40.17 11.40
CA SER A 488 -0.68 -40.67 12.67
C SER A 488 0.26 -39.70 13.38
N GLY A 489 0.82 -38.72 12.65
CA GLY A 489 1.86 -37.82 13.14
C GLY A 489 3.13 -38.55 13.52
N ALA A 490 3.38 -39.72 12.92
CA ALA A 490 4.52 -40.55 13.26
C ALA A 490 5.81 -39.97 12.68
N ASP A 491 6.81 -39.76 13.54
CA ASP A 491 8.18 -39.39 13.16
C ASP A 491 8.79 -40.46 12.24
N SER A 492 8.83 -40.16 10.94
CA SER A 492 9.25 -41.09 9.91
C SER A 492 9.62 -40.37 8.60
N PRO A 493 10.85 -40.55 8.08
CA PRO A 493 11.27 -39.98 6.79
C PRO A 493 10.66 -40.68 5.57
N ALA A 494 9.81 -41.70 5.79
CA ALA A 494 9.11 -42.43 4.73
C ALA A 494 7.61 -42.09 4.66
N LEU A 495 7.14 -41.22 5.55
CA LEU A 495 5.77 -40.75 5.59
C LEU A 495 5.75 -39.26 5.22
N ASP A 496 4.76 -38.90 4.43
CA ASP A 496 4.29 -37.56 4.12
C ASP A 496 2.77 -37.75 4.15
N GLU A 497 2.17 -37.51 5.32
CA GLU A 497 0.78 -37.90 5.58
C GLU A 497 -0.23 -36.89 5.02
N ASP A 498 0.13 -35.61 4.95
CA ASP A 498 -0.71 -34.53 4.43
C ASP A 498 -0.42 -34.13 2.97
N SER A 499 0.57 -34.78 2.36
CA SER A 499 0.92 -34.67 0.93
C SER A 499 1.37 -33.27 0.52
N ASP A 500 2.01 -32.55 1.44
CA ASP A 500 2.53 -31.21 1.19
C ASP A 500 3.92 -31.20 0.53
N GLY A 501 4.59 -32.36 0.52
CA GLY A 501 5.90 -32.63 -0.07
C GLY A 501 6.97 -32.96 0.97
N PHE A 502 6.83 -32.50 2.21
CA PHE A 502 7.79 -32.72 3.28
C PHE A 502 7.53 -34.05 3.99
N SER A 503 8.60 -34.67 4.50
CA SER A 503 8.42 -35.87 5.30
C SER A 503 8.02 -35.53 6.73
N ASN A 504 7.20 -36.36 7.37
CA ASN A 504 6.82 -36.17 8.77
C ASN A 504 8.01 -35.99 9.73
N ALA A 505 9.15 -36.63 9.43
CA ALA A 505 10.37 -36.46 10.24
C ALA A 505 10.93 -35.04 10.10
N ASP A 506 10.95 -34.53 8.87
CA ASP A 506 11.45 -33.19 8.55
C ASP A 506 10.56 -32.11 9.18
N GLU A 507 9.25 -32.27 9.05
CA GLU A 507 8.27 -31.39 9.69
C GLU A 507 8.39 -31.37 11.21
N LEU A 508 8.56 -32.53 11.85
CA LEU A 508 8.73 -32.60 13.30
C LEU A 508 10.05 -31.98 13.78
N ASP A 509 11.11 -32.06 12.99
CA ASP A 509 12.37 -31.38 13.27
C ASP A 509 12.20 -29.84 13.23
N ASN A 510 11.38 -29.34 12.30
CA ASN A 510 11.02 -27.93 12.16
C ASN A 510 9.89 -27.47 13.11
N GLY A 511 9.24 -28.41 13.81
CA GLY A 511 8.11 -28.11 14.69
C GLY A 511 6.80 -27.78 13.95
N THR A 512 6.70 -28.14 12.67
CA THR A 512 5.48 -28.03 11.87
C THR A 512 4.56 -29.24 12.08
N ASP A 513 3.33 -29.23 11.56
CA ASP A 513 2.29 -30.24 11.88
C ASP A 513 2.11 -31.20 10.69
N PRO A 514 2.57 -32.47 10.77
CA PRO A 514 2.53 -33.44 9.65
C PRO A 514 1.15 -33.87 9.15
N CYS A 515 0.12 -33.26 9.72
CA CYS A 515 -1.26 -33.48 9.39
C CYS A 515 -1.93 -32.21 8.82
N ASN A 516 -1.17 -31.14 8.59
CA ASN A 516 -1.67 -29.86 8.11
C ASN A 516 -0.78 -29.28 7.01
N ALA A 517 -1.16 -29.53 5.75
CA ALA A 517 -0.41 -29.14 4.56
C ALA A 517 -0.19 -27.63 4.34
N ALA A 518 -0.66 -26.76 5.24
CA ALA A 518 -0.36 -25.33 5.25
C ALA A 518 0.72 -24.94 6.27
N ASN A 519 1.02 -25.82 7.23
CA ASN A 519 2.06 -25.63 8.23
C ASN A 519 3.32 -26.33 7.75
N ARG A 520 4.12 -25.64 6.92
CA ARG A 520 5.28 -26.23 6.23
C ARG A 520 6.60 -25.69 6.77
N PRO A 521 7.68 -26.47 6.71
CA PRO A 521 9.03 -25.95 6.92
C PRO A 521 9.40 -24.87 5.88
N ALA A 522 10.40 -24.06 6.20
CA ALA A 522 11.06 -23.22 5.20
C ALA A 522 11.87 -24.10 4.24
N ASP A 523 11.88 -23.72 2.96
CA ASP A 523 12.50 -24.48 1.86
C ASP A 523 12.88 -23.49 0.74
N ALA A 524 14.15 -23.09 0.74
CA ALA A 524 14.68 -22.03 -0.10
C ALA A 524 14.83 -22.43 -1.58
N ASP A 525 15.10 -23.70 -1.88
CA ASP A 525 15.30 -24.19 -3.24
C ASP A 525 14.10 -24.96 -3.83
N GLY A 526 13.13 -25.31 -2.99
CA GLY A 526 11.88 -25.96 -3.36
C GLY A 526 12.05 -27.45 -3.67
N ASP A 527 13.07 -28.12 -3.10
CA ASP A 527 13.31 -29.54 -3.31
C ASP A 527 12.56 -30.47 -2.33
N PHE A 528 11.84 -29.87 -1.37
CA PHE A 528 11.07 -30.50 -0.29
C PHE A 528 11.91 -31.18 0.80
N VAL A 529 13.15 -30.73 0.98
CA VAL A 529 13.92 -30.87 2.21
C VAL A 529 13.99 -29.50 2.86
N SER A 530 13.64 -29.40 4.14
CA SER A 530 13.65 -28.10 4.80
C SER A 530 15.04 -27.49 4.92
N ASP A 531 15.13 -26.16 5.00
CA ASP A 531 16.37 -25.42 5.25
C ASP A 531 17.11 -25.90 6.54
N LEU A 532 16.37 -26.51 7.49
CA LEU A 532 16.97 -27.04 8.72
C LEU A 532 17.71 -28.37 8.49
N ASN A 533 17.24 -29.17 7.53
CA ASN A 533 17.70 -30.54 7.28
C ASN A 533 18.44 -30.69 5.94
N ASP A 534 18.38 -29.69 5.08
CA ASP A 534 19.21 -29.57 3.89
C ASP A 534 20.59 -29.01 4.26
N PRO A 535 21.69 -29.63 3.79
CA PRO A 535 23.03 -29.08 3.91
C PRO A 535 23.47 -28.14 2.76
N ASP A 536 22.61 -27.79 1.81
CA ASP A 536 22.85 -26.93 0.64
C ASP A 536 21.54 -26.24 0.18
N ASP A 537 21.10 -25.22 0.91
CA ASP A 537 19.77 -24.57 0.79
C ASP A 537 19.48 -23.87 -0.56
N ASP A 538 20.48 -23.71 -1.44
CA ASP A 538 20.28 -23.22 -2.81
C ASP A 538 20.74 -24.21 -3.90
N ASN A 539 21.16 -25.40 -3.50
CA ASN A 539 21.53 -26.51 -4.37
C ASN A 539 22.64 -26.14 -5.39
N ASP A 540 23.54 -25.22 -5.02
CA ASP A 540 24.65 -24.78 -5.86
C ASP A 540 25.92 -25.65 -5.75
N GLY A 541 25.91 -26.59 -4.80
CA GLY A 541 26.98 -27.54 -4.52
C GLY A 541 27.94 -27.09 -3.42
N SER A 542 27.64 -25.97 -2.75
CA SER A 542 28.29 -25.48 -1.54
C SER A 542 27.54 -25.96 -0.30
N ASN A 543 28.12 -25.85 0.89
CA ASN A 543 27.42 -26.21 2.12
C ASN A 543 27.19 -24.95 2.94
N ASP A 544 26.04 -24.85 3.61
CA ASP A 544 25.58 -23.61 4.28
C ASP A 544 26.56 -23.10 5.33
N MET A 545 27.35 -23.98 5.97
CA MET A 545 28.39 -23.54 6.92
C MET A 545 29.51 -22.71 6.30
N GLY A 546 29.73 -22.87 4.99
CA GLY A 546 30.76 -22.20 4.21
C GLY A 546 30.23 -21.34 3.07
N ASP A 547 28.93 -21.40 2.79
CA ASP A 547 28.28 -20.55 1.80
C ASP A 547 28.17 -19.12 2.32
N LEU A 548 28.49 -18.16 1.45
CA LEU A 548 28.42 -16.73 1.76
C LEU A 548 27.03 -16.15 1.41
N PHE A 549 26.30 -16.82 0.53
CA PHE A 549 25.00 -16.45 0.00
C PHE A 549 24.09 -17.69 -0.06
N ALA A 550 23.95 -18.41 1.05
CA ALA A 550 23.33 -19.73 1.19
C ALA A 550 21.92 -19.94 0.59
N ILE A 551 21.22 -18.89 0.16
CA ILE A 551 19.92 -19.00 -0.53
C ILE A 551 19.92 -18.31 -1.91
N ASP A 552 21.09 -18.17 -2.53
CA ASP A 552 21.29 -17.59 -3.86
C ASP A 552 22.15 -18.52 -4.72
N PRO A 553 21.52 -19.33 -5.60
CA PRO A 553 22.22 -20.34 -6.40
C PRO A 553 23.21 -19.76 -7.42
N PHE A 554 23.26 -18.43 -7.54
CA PHE A 554 24.22 -17.72 -8.39
C PHE A 554 25.32 -17.03 -7.59
N ASN A 555 25.38 -17.21 -6.27
CA ASN A 555 26.41 -16.69 -5.40
C ASN A 555 26.64 -15.17 -5.61
N GLY A 556 25.54 -14.41 -5.76
CA GLY A 556 25.53 -12.98 -6.01
C GLY A 556 25.89 -12.52 -7.42
N THR A 557 26.26 -13.44 -8.32
CA THR A 557 26.74 -13.08 -9.67
C THR A 557 25.61 -12.73 -10.63
N ALA A 558 24.36 -13.12 -10.32
CA ALA A 558 23.17 -12.71 -11.05
C ALA A 558 22.68 -11.31 -10.65
N THR A 559 23.09 -10.81 -9.47
CA THR A 559 22.65 -9.53 -8.93
C THR A 559 23.50 -8.39 -9.47
N HIS A 560 22.92 -7.55 -10.33
CA HIS A 560 23.62 -6.42 -10.94
C HIS A 560 23.12 -5.08 -10.39
N ALA A 561 24.06 -4.18 -10.10
CA ALA A 561 23.73 -2.80 -9.73
C ALA A 561 23.08 -2.02 -10.91
N PRO A 562 22.10 -1.14 -10.67
CA PRO A 562 21.64 -0.70 -9.36
C PRO A 562 20.70 -1.70 -8.65
N VAL A 563 20.94 -1.90 -7.36
CA VAL A 563 20.09 -2.65 -6.42
C VAL A 563 19.62 -1.66 -5.36
N SER A 564 18.35 -1.74 -4.98
CA SER A 564 17.74 -0.86 -3.99
C SER A 564 16.75 -1.69 -3.19
N PHE A 565 17.08 -1.96 -1.93
CA PHE A 565 16.17 -2.60 -0.99
C PHE A 565 15.74 -1.54 0.02
N THR A 566 14.60 -0.94 -0.29
CA THR A 566 13.85 -0.07 0.61
C THR A 566 12.80 -0.97 1.24
N TRP A 567 12.97 -1.36 2.51
CA TRP A 567 12.09 -2.31 3.21
C TRP A 567 10.73 -1.70 3.57
N ASP A 568 10.35 -0.64 2.84
CA ASP A 568 9.06 0.02 2.85
C ASP A 568 7.96 -0.98 2.47
N ASN A 569 6.77 -0.80 3.05
CA ASN A 569 5.67 -1.77 2.85
C ASN A 569 5.11 -1.79 1.41
N ASP A 570 5.51 -0.83 0.58
CA ASP A 570 5.16 -0.70 -0.84
C ASP A 570 6.34 -1.03 -1.79
N GLY A 571 7.50 -1.40 -1.24
CA GLY A 571 8.60 -1.98 -2.01
C GLY A 571 8.20 -3.36 -2.57
N SER A 572 8.68 -3.72 -3.76
CA SER A 572 8.62 -5.12 -4.19
C SER A 572 9.30 -5.98 -3.13
N ASN A 573 8.64 -7.01 -2.59
CA ASN A 573 9.30 -7.96 -1.68
C ASN A 573 10.54 -8.50 -2.42
N PRO A 574 11.76 -8.13 -1.99
CA PRO A 574 12.98 -8.51 -2.68
C PRO A 574 13.26 -10.02 -2.59
N GLY A 575 12.44 -10.79 -1.85
CA GLY A 575 12.67 -12.19 -1.57
C GLY A 575 13.77 -12.36 -0.52
N GLY A 576 14.41 -13.52 -0.49
CA GLY A 576 15.51 -13.81 0.42
C GLY A 576 15.08 -13.88 1.90
N LEU A 577 16.06 -13.82 2.79
CA LEU A 577 15.89 -13.98 4.23
C LEU A 577 14.89 -12.95 4.78
N LEU A 578 13.81 -13.44 5.40
CA LEU A 578 12.73 -12.63 5.97
C LEU A 578 12.07 -11.67 4.97
N GLY A 579 12.21 -11.91 3.66
CA GLY A 579 11.73 -10.98 2.62
C GLY A 579 12.51 -9.66 2.56
N LEU A 580 13.76 -9.62 3.03
CA LEU A 580 14.58 -8.41 3.08
C LEU A 580 15.61 -8.32 1.93
N GLY A 581 15.67 -9.31 1.04
CA GLY A 581 16.56 -9.31 -0.13
C GLY A 581 17.99 -9.73 0.19
N PHE A 582 18.25 -10.07 1.45
CA PHE A 582 19.50 -10.70 1.87
C PHE A 582 19.47 -12.17 1.50
N THR A 583 20.60 -12.67 1.04
CA THR A 583 20.76 -14.07 0.62
C THR A 583 21.75 -14.82 1.50
N GLY A 584 22.27 -14.19 2.55
CA GLY A 584 23.13 -14.84 3.53
C GLY A 584 23.51 -13.94 4.70
N LEU A 585 24.36 -14.47 5.58
CA LEU A 585 25.01 -13.75 6.67
C LEU A 585 26.53 -13.83 6.55
N MET A 586 27.25 -12.92 7.23
CA MET A 586 28.70 -12.96 7.33
C MET A 586 29.17 -14.30 7.91
N SER A 587 29.73 -15.16 7.07
CA SER A 587 30.13 -16.51 7.48
C SER A 587 31.33 -16.46 8.44
N ASN A 588 31.24 -17.24 9.52
CA ASN A 588 32.37 -17.52 10.40
C ASN A 588 33.15 -18.78 9.97
N GLY A 589 32.75 -19.44 8.88
CA GLY A 589 33.36 -20.63 8.32
C GLY A 589 33.12 -21.93 9.09
N SER A 590 32.20 -21.93 10.07
CA SER A 590 31.93 -23.10 10.93
C SER A 590 30.50 -23.27 11.41
N SER A 591 29.67 -22.24 11.26
CA SER A 591 28.27 -22.21 11.64
C SER A 591 27.40 -22.11 10.41
N ASP A 592 26.28 -22.82 10.45
CA ASP A 592 25.14 -22.62 9.58
C ASP A 592 24.55 -21.22 9.75
N TYR A 593 24.14 -20.57 8.66
CA TYR A 593 23.61 -19.21 8.68
C TYR A 593 22.32 -19.09 9.50
N LEU A 594 21.46 -20.12 9.54
CA LEU A 594 20.23 -20.15 10.35
C LEU A 594 20.52 -20.01 11.85
N THR A 595 21.74 -20.33 12.28
CA THR A 595 22.17 -20.18 13.68
C THR A 595 22.82 -18.82 14.00
N LEU A 596 23.05 -17.98 12.98
CA LEU A 596 23.72 -16.67 13.10
C LEU A 596 22.73 -15.50 13.27
N PHE A 597 21.43 -15.78 13.33
CA PHE A 597 20.38 -14.83 13.69
C PHE A 597 19.22 -15.56 14.37
N ASP A 598 18.31 -14.78 14.97
CA ASP A 598 17.07 -15.29 15.54
C ASP A 598 15.92 -14.45 14.96
N PRO A 599 15.05 -15.03 14.11
CA PRO A 599 13.89 -14.33 13.56
C PRO A 599 13.00 -13.72 14.65
N GLY A 600 12.89 -14.35 15.82
CA GLY A 600 12.09 -13.85 16.95
C GLY A 600 12.69 -12.64 17.67
N ASN A 601 13.95 -12.30 17.39
CA ASN A 601 14.64 -11.11 17.90
C ASN A 601 14.82 -10.03 16.82
N MET A 602 14.05 -10.14 15.73
CA MET A 602 14.07 -9.21 14.62
C MET A 602 12.67 -8.73 14.28
N THR A 603 12.62 -7.50 13.79
CA THR A 603 11.48 -6.97 13.06
C THR A 603 11.92 -6.74 11.62
N ALA A 604 11.39 -7.53 10.70
CA ALA A 604 11.65 -7.46 9.27
C ALA A 604 10.37 -6.99 8.55
N GLY A 605 10.37 -5.76 8.04
CA GLY A 605 9.18 -5.18 7.41
C GLY A 605 8.06 -4.82 8.41
N GLY A 606 6.94 -4.31 7.90
CA GLY A 606 5.79 -3.82 8.70
C GLY A 606 5.64 -2.29 8.64
N ALA A 607 4.60 -1.72 9.26
CA ALA A 607 4.12 -0.32 9.10
C ALA A 607 5.19 0.82 9.04
N GLY A 608 6.41 0.59 9.56
CA GLY A 608 7.52 1.54 9.48
C GLY A 608 8.48 1.39 8.29
N GLY A 609 8.46 0.27 7.56
CA GLY A 609 9.34 0.03 6.41
C GLY A 609 10.79 -0.28 6.78
N LEU A 610 11.03 -0.98 7.91
CA LEU A 610 12.35 -1.04 8.54
C LEU A 610 12.84 -2.47 8.73
N MET A 611 14.16 -2.61 8.77
CA MET A 611 14.84 -3.75 9.38
C MET A 611 15.31 -3.33 10.77
N THR A 612 14.88 -4.05 11.80
CA THR A 612 15.31 -3.82 13.19
C THR A 612 15.77 -5.11 13.84
N ILE A 613 16.92 -5.07 14.50
CA ILE A 613 17.35 -6.08 15.47
C ILE A 613 16.96 -5.55 16.83
N ASP A 614 16.05 -6.24 17.51
CA ASP A 614 15.43 -5.74 18.74
C ASP A 614 16.46 -5.65 19.87
N GLN A 615 17.26 -6.70 20.04
CA GLN A 615 18.35 -6.79 21.02
C GLN A 615 19.61 -7.38 20.39
N VAL A 616 20.57 -6.52 20.02
CA VAL A 616 21.87 -6.97 19.47
C VAL A 616 22.67 -7.72 20.53
N PRO A 617 23.04 -9.01 20.32
CA PRO A 617 23.78 -9.80 21.30
C PRO A 617 25.29 -9.49 21.29
N ASP A 618 26.00 -10.06 22.26
CA ASP A 618 27.48 -10.03 22.31
C ASP A 618 28.08 -10.85 21.16
N GLY A 619 28.93 -10.24 20.36
CA GLY A 619 29.55 -10.84 19.18
C GLY A 619 30.35 -9.82 18.37
N THR A 620 31.42 -10.28 17.71
CA THR A 620 32.26 -9.42 16.86
C THR A 620 32.94 -10.20 15.73
N ALA A 621 33.05 -9.56 14.57
CA ALA A 621 33.80 -10.05 13.41
C ALA A 621 35.30 -9.66 13.46
N LEU A 622 35.75 -8.96 14.52
CA LEU A 622 37.12 -8.43 14.54
C LEU A 622 38.12 -9.44 15.11
N GLY A 623 39.23 -9.62 14.38
CA GLY A 623 40.34 -10.48 14.78
C GLY A 623 39.95 -11.96 14.77
N GLY A 624 40.47 -12.73 15.72
CA GLY A 624 40.21 -14.18 15.78
C GLY A 624 38.92 -14.60 16.49
N SER A 625 38.00 -13.67 16.80
CA SER A 625 36.77 -14.00 17.53
C SER A 625 35.71 -14.63 16.63
N ASN A 626 35.48 -14.03 15.46
CA ASN A 626 34.56 -14.47 14.40
C ASN A 626 33.23 -15.07 14.91
N ASN A 627 32.60 -14.37 15.85
CA ASN A 627 31.32 -14.74 16.44
C ASN A 627 30.25 -13.66 16.21
N GLN A 628 30.39 -12.87 15.14
CA GLN A 628 29.40 -11.88 14.74
C GLN A 628 28.10 -12.59 14.34
N ALA A 629 27.01 -12.20 15.00
CA ALA A 629 25.64 -12.52 14.59
C ALA A 629 25.04 -11.31 13.84
N TYR A 630 23.97 -11.50 13.07
CA TYR A 630 23.25 -10.41 12.39
C TYR A 630 24.10 -9.55 11.43
N GLY A 631 25.06 -10.15 10.71
CA GLY A 631 25.75 -9.52 9.59
C GLY A 631 25.08 -9.89 8.27
N PHE A 632 23.93 -9.31 7.95
CA PHE A 632 23.15 -9.69 6.77
C PHE A 632 23.78 -9.15 5.49
N GLN A 633 23.78 -9.97 4.43
CA GLN A 633 24.39 -9.62 3.16
C GLN A 633 23.69 -10.23 1.95
N PHE A 634 23.95 -9.63 0.80
CA PHE A 634 23.73 -10.20 -0.52
C PHE A 634 24.95 -9.93 -1.38
N GLY A 635 25.13 -10.74 -2.42
CA GLY A 635 26.23 -10.54 -3.35
C GLY A 635 25.83 -9.61 -4.49
N VAL A 636 26.77 -8.79 -4.95
CA VAL A 636 26.61 -7.96 -6.15
C VAL A 636 27.73 -8.26 -7.14
N ALA A 637 27.36 -8.58 -8.37
CA ALA A 637 28.29 -8.83 -9.46
C ALA A 637 29.25 -7.63 -9.65
N THR A 638 30.55 -7.92 -9.64
CA THR A 638 31.59 -6.88 -9.72
C THR A 638 31.88 -6.49 -11.17
N ASP A 639 31.35 -5.35 -11.62
CA ASP A 639 31.85 -4.72 -12.84
C ASP A 639 33.22 -4.10 -12.58
N THR A 640 34.27 -4.70 -13.12
CA THR A 640 35.65 -4.24 -12.93
C THR A 640 35.97 -2.87 -13.57
N SER A 641 35.04 -2.27 -14.30
CA SER A 641 35.27 -1.03 -15.06
C SER A 641 34.78 0.24 -14.38
N LEU A 642 33.82 0.16 -13.45
CA LEU A 642 33.19 1.32 -12.81
C LEU A 642 33.20 1.24 -11.28
N PRO A 643 33.37 2.37 -10.56
CA PRO A 643 33.23 2.36 -9.11
C PRO A 643 31.81 1.99 -8.67
N LEU A 644 31.71 1.07 -7.71
CA LEU A 644 30.48 0.67 -7.05
C LEU A 644 30.33 1.45 -5.74
N THR A 645 29.15 1.95 -5.43
CA THR A 645 28.86 2.58 -4.13
C THR A 645 27.76 1.80 -3.44
N ALA A 646 28.07 1.28 -2.24
CA ALA A 646 27.10 0.76 -1.29
C ALA A 646 26.68 1.88 -0.33
N HIS A 647 25.40 1.90 0.01
CA HIS A 647 24.77 2.91 0.85
C HIS A 647 23.74 2.28 1.78
N THR A 648 23.68 2.76 3.02
CA THR A 648 22.56 2.46 3.91
C THR A 648 22.18 3.71 4.70
N ARG A 649 20.95 3.70 5.21
CA ARG A 649 20.43 4.74 6.10
C ARG A 649 20.03 4.16 7.44
N LEU A 650 20.56 4.78 8.50
CA LEU A 650 20.22 4.52 9.89
C LEU A 650 19.21 5.55 10.38
N LEU A 651 18.09 5.10 10.93
CA LEU A 651 17.11 5.96 11.59
C LEU A 651 17.35 5.97 13.09
N ASN A 652 17.42 7.17 13.68
CA ASN A 652 17.66 7.39 15.11
C ASN A 652 18.68 6.40 15.72
N PRO A 653 19.96 6.39 15.28
CA PRO A 653 20.94 5.39 15.71
C PRO A 653 20.92 5.14 17.23
N PHE A 654 20.94 3.86 17.65
CA PHE A 654 20.75 3.41 19.03
C PHE A 654 19.38 3.78 19.65
N SER A 655 18.35 3.90 18.83
CA SER A 655 17.01 4.37 19.21
C SER A 655 17.04 5.73 19.94
N GLY A 656 18.00 6.59 19.56
CA GLY A 656 18.25 7.88 20.19
C GLY A 656 18.85 7.82 21.60
N GLN A 657 19.20 6.63 22.09
CA GLN A 657 19.85 6.44 23.39
C GLN A 657 21.35 6.68 23.32
N THR A 658 21.97 6.90 24.48
CA THR A 658 23.43 7.01 24.60
C THR A 658 24.06 5.62 24.45
N PRO A 659 24.93 5.38 23.46
CA PRO A 659 25.56 4.09 23.24
C PRO A 659 26.71 3.88 24.22
N GLN A 660 26.90 2.63 24.62
CA GLN A 660 27.98 2.18 25.48
C GLN A 660 29.18 1.76 24.63
N ASP A 661 30.39 1.92 25.16
CA ASP A 661 31.61 1.52 24.46
C ASP A 661 31.48 0.10 23.91
N ASN A 662 31.97 -0.11 22.69
CA ASN A 662 31.88 -1.35 21.91
C ASN A 662 30.54 -1.68 21.25
N GLN A 663 29.53 -0.81 21.34
CA GLN A 663 28.32 -0.89 20.50
C GLN A 663 28.53 -0.17 19.16
N ALA A 664 28.12 -0.80 18.06
CA ALA A 664 28.18 -0.22 16.73
C ALA A 664 27.13 -0.81 15.78
N LEU A 665 26.68 -0.03 14.79
CA LEU A 665 25.80 -0.50 13.70
C LEU A 665 26.09 0.26 12.39
N GLY A 666 25.93 -0.37 11.24
CA GLY A 666 26.13 0.30 9.95
C GLY A 666 26.18 -0.62 8.75
N LEU A 667 27.11 -0.32 7.84
CA LEU A 667 27.27 -0.91 6.51
C LEU A 667 28.64 -1.59 6.38
N PHE A 668 28.73 -2.66 5.60
CA PHE A 668 30.01 -3.23 5.18
C PHE A 668 30.03 -3.64 3.71
N VAL A 669 31.24 -3.78 3.17
CA VAL A 669 31.54 -4.46 1.90
C VAL A 669 32.71 -5.42 2.10
N GLY A 670 32.72 -6.55 1.42
CA GLY A 670 33.79 -7.54 1.60
C GLY A 670 33.63 -8.80 0.77
N ARG A 671 34.27 -9.87 1.23
CA ARG A 671 34.13 -11.19 0.59
C ARG A 671 32.88 -11.94 1.02
N GLY A 672 32.28 -11.58 2.16
CA GLY A 672 31.13 -12.25 2.74
C GLY A 672 31.44 -13.07 3.99
N ASP A 673 32.72 -13.16 4.35
CA ASP A 673 33.18 -13.79 5.59
C ASP A 673 33.54 -12.74 6.66
N GLN A 674 33.69 -13.19 7.91
CA GLN A 674 34.08 -12.34 9.04
C GLN A 674 35.58 -11.98 9.05
N ASP A 675 36.41 -12.53 8.14
CA ASP A 675 37.85 -12.28 8.08
C ASP A 675 38.25 -11.20 7.05
N ASN A 676 37.35 -10.82 6.14
CA ASN A 676 37.66 -10.01 4.95
C ASN A 676 36.56 -8.98 4.65
N PHE A 677 36.60 -7.84 5.34
CA PHE A 677 35.63 -6.77 5.14
C PHE A 677 36.20 -5.37 5.40
N VAL A 678 35.52 -4.37 4.83
CA VAL A 678 35.60 -2.96 5.22
C VAL A 678 34.22 -2.56 5.74
N ALA A 679 34.14 -2.14 7.00
CA ALA A 679 32.91 -1.70 7.63
C ALA A 679 32.95 -0.21 7.98
N LEU A 680 31.82 0.47 7.77
CA LEU A 680 31.57 1.84 8.19
C LEU A 680 30.37 1.82 9.15
N LEU A 681 30.64 2.13 10.42
CA LEU A 681 29.68 1.93 11.50
C LEU A 681 29.48 3.22 12.28
N VAL A 682 28.25 3.55 12.65
CA VAL A 682 28.00 4.46 13.76
C VAL A 682 28.34 3.72 15.05
N ALA A 683 29.25 4.26 15.85
CA ALA A 683 29.83 3.56 17.00
C ALA A 683 29.86 4.43 18.25
N ALA A 684 29.88 3.80 19.42
CA ALA A 684 30.14 4.48 20.67
C ALA A 684 31.54 5.08 20.72
N ASN A 685 31.66 6.21 21.42
CA ASN A 685 32.93 6.91 21.67
C ASN A 685 32.88 7.58 23.04
N GLY A 686 32.91 6.81 24.13
CA GLY A 686 32.72 7.36 25.48
C GLY A 686 31.35 8.04 25.66
N GLY A 687 30.32 7.55 24.98
CA GLY A 687 28.94 8.05 25.05
C GLY A 687 28.58 9.28 24.20
N VAL A 688 29.51 9.88 23.46
CA VAL A 688 29.19 11.02 22.54
C VAL A 688 28.93 10.59 21.10
N GLY A 689 29.19 9.32 20.77
CA GLY A 689 28.99 8.74 19.45
C GLY A 689 29.99 9.22 18.41
N GLY A 690 30.24 8.39 17.41
CA GLY A 690 31.15 8.67 16.31
C GLY A 690 30.88 7.75 15.12
N VAL A 691 31.70 7.89 14.08
CA VAL A 691 31.70 6.96 12.95
C VAL A 691 33.03 6.20 12.95
N ALA A 692 32.98 4.88 13.00
CA ALA A 692 34.12 4.00 12.92
C ALA A 692 34.28 3.48 11.48
N LEU A 693 35.50 3.58 10.94
CA LEU A 693 35.92 2.94 9.70
C LEU A 693 36.91 1.83 10.06
N VAL A 694 36.55 0.58 9.77
CA VAL A 694 37.32 -0.61 10.15
C VAL A 694 37.59 -1.47 8.93
N GLN A 695 38.80 -2.01 8.84
CA GLN A 695 39.21 -2.94 7.80
C GLN A 695 39.88 -4.17 8.41
N GLU A 696 39.38 -5.33 8.02
CA GLU A 696 39.88 -6.66 8.35
C GLU A 696 40.36 -7.33 7.05
N VAL A 697 41.56 -7.92 7.06
CA VAL A 697 42.07 -8.72 5.93
C VAL A 697 42.70 -10.00 6.46
N GLY A 698 42.08 -11.14 6.18
CA GLY A 698 42.53 -12.46 6.64
C GLY A 698 42.53 -12.62 8.16
N GLY A 699 41.48 -12.14 8.83
CA GLY A 699 41.31 -12.24 10.29
C GLY A 699 42.27 -11.35 11.09
N VAL A 700 42.80 -10.31 10.43
CA VAL A 700 43.68 -9.31 11.04
C VAL A 700 43.13 -7.91 10.73
N THR A 701 42.76 -7.18 11.78
CA THR A 701 42.40 -5.77 11.68
C THR A 701 43.59 -4.93 11.19
N THR A 702 43.51 -4.44 9.95
CA THR A 702 44.57 -3.67 9.28
C THR A 702 44.39 -2.17 9.42
N SER A 703 43.15 -1.69 9.57
CA SER A 703 42.81 -0.29 9.86
C SER A 703 41.64 -0.22 10.83
N SER A 704 41.71 0.69 11.80
CA SER A 704 40.60 1.00 12.70
C SER A 704 40.70 2.47 13.09
N GLN A 705 39.73 3.26 12.60
CA GLN A 705 39.69 4.71 12.77
C GLN A 705 38.34 5.10 13.36
N LEU A 706 38.34 5.87 14.45
CA LEU A 706 37.12 6.39 15.06
C LEU A 706 37.08 7.92 14.92
N PHE A 707 36.06 8.41 14.23
CA PHE A 707 35.84 9.83 13.99
C PHE A 707 34.74 10.35 14.93
N GLY A 708 35.14 11.19 15.89
CA GLY A 708 34.25 11.75 16.91
C GLY A 708 34.04 13.28 16.82
N PRO A 709 33.55 13.92 17.90
CA PRO A 709 33.21 15.35 17.92
C PRO A 709 34.37 16.28 17.59
N ASP A 710 35.60 15.89 17.93
CA ASP A 710 36.82 16.64 17.63
C ASP A 710 37.09 16.74 16.10
N ALA A 711 36.50 15.85 15.32
CA ALA A 711 36.50 15.88 13.85
C ALA A 711 35.24 16.56 13.26
N GLY A 712 34.37 17.14 14.11
CA GLY A 712 33.08 17.72 13.69
C GLY A 712 31.95 16.69 13.50
N ILE A 713 32.15 15.47 14.00
CA ILE A 713 31.28 14.31 13.77
C ILE A 713 30.60 13.94 15.09
N ALA A 714 29.28 14.11 15.17
CA ALA A 714 28.47 13.80 16.33
C ALA A 714 27.14 13.19 15.83
N PRO A 715 27.05 11.86 15.67
CA PRO A 715 25.86 11.20 15.14
C PRO A 715 24.71 11.15 16.15
N LEU A 716 24.99 11.22 17.47
CA LEU A 716 24.00 11.13 18.55
C LEU A 716 23.07 12.34 18.74
N GLY A 717 22.93 13.17 17.70
CA GLY A 717 21.91 14.21 17.63
C GLY A 717 21.16 14.23 16.30
N SER A 718 21.46 13.29 15.41
CA SER A 718 20.84 13.18 14.09
C SER A 718 19.67 12.21 14.14
N THR A 719 18.58 12.60 13.48
CA THR A 719 17.44 11.72 13.24
C THR A 719 17.73 10.71 12.14
N VAL A 720 18.65 11.06 11.22
CA VAL A 720 19.02 10.21 10.08
C VAL A 720 20.52 10.28 9.83
N VAL A 721 21.16 9.13 9.66
CA VAL A 721 22.57 9.01 9.25
C VAL A 721 22.70 8.11 8.04
N ASP A 722 23.19 8.66 6.93
CA ASP A 722 23.48 7.93 5.70
C ASP A 722 24.97 7.57 5.65
N LEU A 723 25.29 6.31 5.38
CA LEU A 723 26.64 5.76 5.31
C LEU A 723 26.94 5.25 3.91
N TYR A 724 28.12 5.56 3.37
CA TYR A 724 28.50 5.17 2.02
C TYR A 724 29.90 4.55 1.97
N LEU A 725 30.04 3.42 1.29
CA LEU A 725 31.32 2.78 0.94
C LEU A 725 31.45 2.72 -0.57
N LYS A 726 32.35 3.53 -1.14
CA LYS A 726 32.65 3.54 -2.57
C LYS A 726 33.86 2.67 -2.86
N VAL A 727 33.65 1.57 -3.59
CA VAL A 727 34.68 0.63 -4.05
C VAL A 727 35.07 0.97 -5.48
N ASP A 728 36.33 1.36 -5.69
CA ASP A 728 36.87 1.63 -7.02
C ASP A 728 37.70 0.42 -7.49
N PRO A 729 37.22 -0.35 -8.48
CA PRO A 729 37.88 -1.59 -8.89
C PRO A 729 39.17 -1.37 -9.68
N LEU A 730 39.36 -0.19 -10.27
CA LEU A 730 40.57 0.15 -11.03
C LEU A 730 41.74 0.49 -10.10
N THR A 731 41.45 1.17 -9.00
CA THR A 731 42.43 1.58 -8.01
C THR A 731 42.53 0.62 -6.82
N GLN A 732 41.56 -0.28 -6.66
CA GLN A 732 41.43 -1.21 -5.54
C GLN A 732 41.35 -0.48 -4.20
N MET A 733 40.60 0.62 -4.19
CA MET A 733 40.45 1.48 -3.03
C MET A 733 38.98 1.57 -2.60
N VAL A 734 38.75 1.62 -1.30
CA VAL A 734 37.45 1.90 -0.68
C VAL A 734 37.48 3.27 -0.03
N GLN A 735 36.62 4.18 -0.48
CA GLN A 735 36.44 5.50 0.12
C GLN A 735 35.14 5.53 0.93
N ALA A 736 35.28 5.75 2.24
CA ALA A 736 34.15 5.97 3.14
C ALA A 736 33.65 7.41 3.07
N SER A 737 32.36 7.60 3.24
CA SER A 737 31.73 8.92 3.38
C SER A 737 30.39 8.79 4.11
N TYR A 738 29.86 9.91 4.61
CA TYR A 738 28.60 9.92 5.35
C TYR A 738 27.82 11.22 5.12
N ALA A 739 26.52 11.20 5.37
CA ALA A 739 25.66 12.37 5.48
C ALA A 739 24.79 12.27 6.74
N ARG A 740 24.27 13.41 7.18
CA ARG A 740 23.41 13.52 8.37
C ARG A 740 22.24 14.42 8.05
N ASP A 741 21.04 13.99 8.44
CA ASP A 741 19.80 14.80 8.38
C ASP A 741 19.60 15.47 7.00
N GLY A 742 19.84 14.72 5.91
CA GLY A 742 19.74 15.22 4.53
C GLY A 742 20.85 16.18 4.09
N GLY A 743 21.93 16.31 4.88
CA GLY A 743 23.08 17.15 4.59
C GLY A 743 23.97 16.64 3.45
N THR A 744 25.01 17.42 3.12
CA THR A 744 25.93 17.06 2.02
C THR A 744 26.87 15.91 2.42
N ARG A 745 26.99 14.88 1.56
CA ARG A 745 27.95 13.77 1.68
C ARG A 745 29.38 14.27 1.92
N GLN A 746 29.99 13.84 3.03
CA GLN A 746 31.36 14.18 3.43
C GLN A 746 32.26 12.94 3.38
N PRO A 747 33.45 13.01 2.77
CA PRO A 747 34.43 11.91 2.83
C PRO A 747 35.00 11.75 4.25
N LEU A 748 35.29 10.50 4.63
CA LEU A 748 35.87 10.12 5.91
C LEU A 748 37.21 9.42 5.69
N GLY A 749 38.25 9.95 6.34
CA GLY A 749 39.61 9.40 6.26
C GLY A 749 40.20 9.38 4.85
N ASP A 750 41.39 8.82 4.75
CA ASP A 750 42.00 8.47 3.47
C ASP A 750 41.40 7.16 2.94
N PRO A 751 41.29 6.96 1.61
CA PRO A 751 40.79 5.70 1.07
C PRO A 751 41.66 4.50 1.49
N LEU A 752 41.02 3.35 1.75
CA LEU A 752 41.66 2.12 2.19
C LEU A 752 41.91 1.18 1.01
N ALA A 753 43.12 0.61 0.91
CA ALA A 753 43.44 -0.35 -0.14
C ALA A 753 42.87 -1.73 0.20
N ILE A 754 42.16 -2.37 -0.74
CA ILE A 754 41.62 -3.73 -0.59
C ILE A 754 42.37 -4.73 -1.48
N PRO A 755 42.41 -6.02 -1.09
CA PRO A 755 42.99 -7.07 -1.93
C PRO A 755 42.30 -7.19 -3.29
N ALA A 756 43.10 -7.43 -4.34
CA ALA A 756 42.60 -7.51 -5.71
C ALA A 756 41.63 -8.69 -5.96
N ASP A 757 41.77 -9.76 -5.18
CA ASP A 757 40.94 -10.96 -5.25
C ASP A 757 39.53 -10.76 -4.70
N TRP A 758 39.25 -9.65 -3.99
CA TRP A 758 37.89 -9.28 -3.60
C TRP A 758 37.03 -8.82 -4.78
N LEU A 759 37.66 -8.56 -5.94
CA LEU A 759 37.03 -7.94 -7.12
C LEU A 759 37.25 -8.76 -8.40
N THR A 760 37.54 -10.05 -8.28
CA THR A 760 37.75 -10.91 -9.45
C THR A 760 36.44 -11.17 -10.18
N ALA A 761 36.50 -11.22 -11.52
CA ALA A 761 35.33 -11.35 -12.40
C ALA A 761 34.48 -12.63 -12.19
N ASP A 762 34.99 -13.61 -11.45
CA ASP A 762 34.32 -14.87 -11.15
C ASP A 762 33.60 -14.86 -9.77
N GLY A 763 33.57 -13.73 -9.05
CA GLY A 763 32.95 -13.62 -7.72
C GLY A 763 32.19 -12.31 -7.48
N ALA A 764 31.12 -12.39 -6.69
CA ALA A 764 30.35 -11.24 -6.24
C ALA A 764 31.05 -10.52 -5.07
N LEU A 765 30.83 -9.21 -4.95
CA LEU A 765 31.19 -8.45 -3.77
C LEU A 765 30.03 -8.55 -2.77
N ALA A 766 30.30 -9.02 -1.55
CA ALA A 766 29.30 -9.01 -0.50
C ALA A 766 29.06 -7.57 -0.04
N VAL A 767 27.79 -7.17 -0.02
CA VAL A 767 27.33 -5.88 0.51
C VAL A 767 26.26 -6.15 1.55
N GLY A 768 26.36 -5.50 2.71
CA GLY A 768 25.49 -5.84 3.82
C GLY A 768 25.45 -4.83 4.94
N VAL A 769 24.56 -5.08 5.90
CA VAL A 769 24.44 -4.33 7.15
C VAL A 769 24.84 -5.19 8.33
N MET A 770 25.37 -4.56 9.38
CA MET A 770 25.79 -5.28 10.58
C MET A 770 25.62 -4.45 11.84
N ALA A 771 25.34 -5.11 12.97
CA ALA A 771 25.40 -4.52 14.30
C ALA A 771 26.26 -5.38 15.25
N THR A 772 27.13 -4.74 15.99
CA THR A 772 28.13 -5.35 16.86
C THR A 772 27.94 -4.84 18.28
N SER A 773 28.03 -5.75 19.25
CA SER A 773 28.19 -5.42 20.67
C SER A 773 29.32 -6.31 21.22
N SER A 774 30.31 -5.74 21.91
CA SER A 774 31.33 -6.57 22.57
C SER A 774 31.60 -6.17 24.01
N GLY A 775 31.56 -7.14 24.94
CA GLY A 775 31.86 -6.93 26.36
C GLY A 775 30.62 -6.66 27.23
N PRO A 776 30.74 -5.99 28.40
CA PRO A 776 29.67 -5.91 29.40
C PRO A 776 28.57 -4.89 29.04
N ALA A 777 28.45 -4.50 27.77
CA ALA A 777 27.45 -3.53 27.34
C ALA A 777 26.06 -4.17 27.38
N GLU A 778 25.05 -3.40 27.81
CA GLU A 778 23.67 -3.85 27.69
C GLU A 778 23.30 -4.02 26.20
N PRO A 779 22.45 -4.98 25.84
CA PRO A 779 21.91 -5.09 24.49
C PRO A 779 21.24 -3.77 24.03
N PHE A 780 21.24 -3.53 22.72
CA PHE A 780 20.65 -2.33 22.13
C PHE A 780 19.89 -2.66 20.84
N THR A 781 19.01 -1.75 20.43
CA THR A 781 18.23 -1.87 19.20
C THR A 781 18.97 -1.22 18.03
N ALA A 782 19.07 -1.94 16.91
CA ALA A 782 19.70 -1.46 15.68
C ALA A 782 18.68 -1.44 14.53
N THR A 783 18.56 -0.29 13.86
CA THR A 783 17.49 -0.06 12.87
C THR A 783 18.04 0.57 11.59
N TRP A 784 17.61 0.01 10.46
CA TRP A 784 17.92 0.48 9.11
C TRP A 784 16.63 0.71 8.30
N ASP A 785 16.66 1.71 7.43
CA ASP A 785 15.58 2.07 6.48
C ASP A 785 15.80 1.37 5.13
N ARG A 786 17.04 1.36 4.63
CA ARG A 786 17.35 0.85 3.29
C ARG A 786 18.78 0.37 3.14
N ILE A 787 19.01 -0.39 2.09
CA ILE A 787 20.34 -0.59 1.51
C ILE A 787 20.28 -0.42 -0.01
N ASP A 788 21.18 0.40 -0.56
CA ASP A 788 21.27 0.69 -1.98
C ASP A 788 22.69 0.39 -2.48
N VAL A 789 22.80 -0.13 -3.70
CA VAL A 789 24.07 -0.34 -4.39
C VAL A 789 23.93 0.17 -5.82
N TRP A 790 24.77 1.09 -6.25
CA TRP A 790 24.77 1.58 -7.63
C TRP A 790 26.20 1.74 -8.16
N GLN A 791 26.34 1.72 -9.47
CA GLN A 791 27.58 2.12 -10.12
C GLN A 791 27.59 3.64 -10.27
N GLU A 792 28.62 4.30 -9.74
CA GLU A 792 28.81 5.70 -10.08
C GLU A 792 29.29 5.78 -11.53
N PRO A 793 28.69 6.64 -12.37
CA PRO A 793 29.21 6.89 -13.70
C PRO A 793 30.69 7.26 -13.58
N PRO A 794 31.55 6.81 -14.52
CA PRO A 794 32.91 7.34 -14.56
C PRO A 794 32.76 8.85 -14.68
N GLY A 795 33.59 9.62 -13.96
CA GLY A 795 33.49 11.09 -13.89
C GLY A 795 33.67 11.85 -15.23
N SER A 796 33.47 11.18 -16.36
CA SER A 796 33.39 11.69 -17.72
C SER A 796 31.95 11.66 -18.24
N VAL A 797 31.52 12.79 -18.78
CA VAL A 797 30.37 12.94 -19.69
C VAL A 797 30.28 11.72 -20.62
N GLY A 798 29.18 10.96 -20.55
CA GLY A 798 29.01 9.72 -21.31
C GLY A 798 29.24 9.90 -22.82
N ALA A 799 29.65 8.84 -23.50
CA ALA A 799 29.74 8.81 -24.95
C ALA A 799 28.44 8.23 -25.54
N TRP A 800 27.87 8.93 -26.52
CA TRP A 800 26.76 8.39 -27.30
C TRP A 800 27.24 7.20 -28.12
N THR A 801 26.61 6.04 -27.93
CA THR A 801 26.82 4.86 -28.77
C THR A 801 25.53 4.56 -29.53
N ALA A 802 25.64 4.33 -30.83
CA ALA A 802 24.51 3.88 -31.62
C ALA A 802 24.25 2.39 -31.36
N VAL A 803 23.02 2.05 -30.99
CA VAL A 803 22.57 0.66 -30.84
C VAL A 803 21.76 0.27 -32.07
N SER A 804 22.06 -0.90 -32.64
CA SER A 804 21.31 -1.45 -33.78
C SER A 804 20.46 -2.63 -33.31
N ALA A 805 19.14 -2.48 -33.44
CA ALA A 805 18.18 -3.53 -33.10
C ALA A 805 18.18 -4.65 -34.17
N ASN A 806 17.74 -5.85 -33.80
CA ASN A 806 17.66 -7.00 -34.70
C ASN A 806 16.50 -6.90 -35.72
N ASN A 807 15.54 -6.03 -35.46
CA ASN A 807 14.43 -5.65 -36.33
C ASN A 807 14.15 -4.15 -36.17
N GLU A 808 13.41 -3.58 -37.11
CA GLU A 808 13.19 -2.13 -37.15
C GLU A 808 11.76 -1.77 -36.73
N PRO A 809 11.56 -0.69 -35.97
CA PRO A 809 10.25 -0.14 -35.72
C PRO A 809 9.72 0.54 -36.99
N THR A 810 8.42 0.80 -37.01
CA THR A 810 7.77 1.60 -38.03
C THR A 810 8.28 3.04 -37.98
N ALA A 811 8.95 3.48 -39.05
CA ALA A 811 9.42 4.85 -39.21
C ALA A 811 8.31 5.87 -38.90
N ARG A 812 8.60 6.81 -38.00
CA ARG A 812 7.66 7.80 -37.49
C ARG A 812 8.39 9.07 -37.03
N HIS A 813 7.61 10.13 -36.83
CA HIS A 813 8.03 11.41 -36.31
C HIS A 813 6.90 11.98 -35.44
N GLU A 814 7.21 12.99 -34.63
CA GLU A 814 6.24 13.62 -33.71
C GLU A 814 5.64 12.63 -32.71
N ASN A 815 6.49 11.72 -32.20
CA ASN A 815 6.15 10.62 -31.32
C ASN A 815 6.67 10.86 -29.89
N GLY A 816 6.13 10.11 -28.92
CA GLY A 816 6.71 9.95 -27.60
C GLY A 816 7.66 8.76 -27.55
N PHE A 817 8.70 8.82 -26.72
CA PHE A 817 9.59 7.69 -26.44
C PHE A 817 9.97 7.73 -24.96
N VAL A 818 9.63 6.69 -24.21
CA VAL A 818 9.79 6.65 -22.75
C VAL A 818 10.30 5.28 -22.29
N GLN A 819 11.18 5.27 -21.29
CA GLN A 819 11.64 4.04 -20.65
C GLN A 819 10.69 3.66 -19.52
N PHE A 820 10.34 2.38 -19.43
CA PHE A 820 9.55 1.82 -18.34
C PHE A 820 9.90 0.33 -18.16
N GLU A 821 10.15 -0.10 -16.92
CA GLU A 821 10.48 -1.50 -16.55
C GLU A 821 11.53 -2.16 -17.46
N GLY A 822 12.67 -1.47 -17.67
CA GLY A 822 13.77 -1.97 -18.49
C GLY A 822 13.54 -1.95 -20.01
N LYS A 823 12.33 -1.61 -20.49
CA LYS A 823 11.98 -1.51 -21.90
C LYS A 823 11.76 -0.06 -22.33
N PHE A 824 11.72 0.18 -23.63
CA PHE A 824 11.40 1.49 -24.20
C PHE A 824 10.15 1.44 -25.07
N TYR A 825 9.23 2.36 -24.84
CA TYR A 825 7.94 2.42 -25.51
C TYR A 825 7.90 3.60 -26.47
N LEU A 826 7.67 3.29 -27.74
CA LEU A 826 7.53 4.24 -28.85
C LEU A 826 6.05 4.45 -29.14
N LEU A 827 5.51 5.59 -28.71
CA LEU A 827 4.08 5.89 -28.75
C LEU A 827 3.75 6.96 -29.78
N GLY A 828 2.63 6.78 -30.46
CA GLY A 828 2.09 7.79 -31.38
C GLY A 828 3.02 8.10 -32.56
N GLY A 829 2.90 9.34 -33.06
CA GLY A 829 3.39 9.78 -34.35
C GLY A 829 2.27 9.76 -35.39
N ARG A 830 2.41 10.54 -36.47
CA ARG A 830 1.33 10.72 -37.46
C ARG A 830 0.81 9.40 -38.03
N GLY A 831 -0.51 9.32 -38.18
CA GLY A 831 -1.31 8.13 -38.46
C GLY A 831 -1.58 7.30 -37.20
N SER A 832 -2.64 6.48 -37.21
CA SER A 832 -2.90 5.51 -36.14
C SER A 832 -1.85 4.39 -36.17
N LYS A 833 -0.79 4.55 -35.37
CA LYS A 833 0.32 3.59 -35.23
C LYS A 833 0.22 2.86 -33.89
N PRO A 834 0.46 1.54 -33.85
CA PRO A 834 0.59 0.82 -32.59
C PRO A 834 1.78 1.35 -31.77
N VAL A 835 1.71 1.12 -30.46
CA VAL A 835 2.87 1.20 -29.59
C VAL A 835 3.90 0.19 -30.10
N GLU A 836 5.15 0.61 -30.24
CA GLU A 836 6.27 -0.29 -30.54
C GLU A 836 7.20 -0.31 -29.34
N ILE A 837 7.55 -1.51 -28.87
CA ILE A 837 8.25 -1.72 -27.61
C ILE A 837 9.62 -2.28 -27.93
N TYR A 838 10.67 -1.54 -27.60
CA TYR A 838 12.04 -1.99 -27.70
C TYR A 838 12.50 -2.62 -26.39
N ASP A 839 12.94 -3.86 -26.46
CA ASP A 839 13.53 -4.59 -25.35
C ASP A 839 15.05 -4.65 -25.54
N PRO A 840 15.83 -3.94 -24.70
CA PRO A 840 17.29 -3.98 -24.75
C PRO A 840 17.88 -5.36 -24.47
N ALA A 841 17.22 -6.19 -23.66
CA ALA A 841 17.73 -7.51 -23.28
C ALA A 841 17.73 -8.48 -24.47
N SER A 842 16.66 -8.48 -25.26
CA SER A 842 16.57 -9.26 -26.50
C SER A 842 17.09 -8.52 -27.74
N ASN A 843 17.32 -7.21 -27.64
CA ASN A 843 17.67 -6.30 -28.74
C ASN A 843 16.64 -6.36 -29.89
N GLN A 844 15.34 -6.43 -29.55
CA GLN A 844 14.23 -6.52 -30.52
C GLN A 844 13.11 -5.53 -30.22
N TRP A 845 12.37 -5.18 -31.27
CA TRP A 845 11.10 -4.46 -31.21
C TRP A 845 9.91 -5.43 -31.28
N SER A 846 8.88 -5.18 -30.47
CA SER A 846 7.57 -5.82 -30.55
C SER A 846 6.46 -4.77 -30.73
N GLN A 847 5.24 -5.21 -31.05
CA GLN A 847 4.08 -4.35 -31.17
C GLN A 847 3.15 -4.54 -29.97
N GLY A 848 2.65 -3.43 -29.44
CA GLY A 848 1.52 -3.38 -28.51
C GLY A 848 0.28 -2.75 -29.15
N ALA A 849 -0.66 -2.31 -28.32
CA ALA A 849 -1.95 -1.82 -28.74
C ALA A 849 -1.88 -0.50 -29.52
N THR A 850 -2.87 -0.33 -30.40
CA THR A 850 -3.08 0.90 -31.15
C THR A 850 -3.87 1.90 -30.29
N PRO A 851 -3.45 3.17 -30.22
CA PRO A 851 -4.17 4.19 -29.48
C PRO A 851 -5.59 4.39 -30.02
N PRO A 852 -6.54 4.83 -29.18
CA PRO A 852 -7.96 4.98 -29.55
C PRO A 852 -8.19 6.08 -30.61
N LEU A 853 -7.18 6.93 -30.83
CA LEU A 853 -7.14 7.98 -31.83
C LEU A 853 -5.69 8.20 -32.29
N GLU A 854 -5.51 8.99 -33.35
CA GLU A 854 -4.18 9.44 -33.76
C GLU A 854 -3.60 10.38 -32.68
N LEU A 855 -2.40 10.05 -32.17
CA LEU A 855 -1.70 10.84 -31.16
C LEU A 855 -0.35 11.28 -31.72
N HIS A 856 -0.06 12.59 -31.73
CA HIS A 856 1.24 13.12 -32.14
C HIS A 856 1.60 14.44 -31.46
N HIS A 857 2.88 14.83 -31.54
CA HIS A 857 3.45 16.05 -30.94
C HIS A 857 3.27 16.12 -29.41
N PHE A 858 3.72 15.10 -28.68
CA PHE A 858 3.63 15.05 -27.22
C PHE A 858 4.93 14.52 -26.59
N GLN A 859 5.11 14.82 -25.32
CA GLN A 859 6.05 14.13 -24.43
C GLN A 859 5.24 13.22 -23.50
N ALA A 860 5.69 11.98 -23.33
CA ALA A 860 5.10 11.01 -22.43
C ALA A 860 6.01 10.79 -21.22
N PHE A 861 5.43 10.38 -20.10
CA PHE A 861 6.14 9.99 -18.89
C PHE A 861 5.38 8.87 -18.18
N VAL A 862 6.04 8.19 -17.24
CA VAL A 862 5.43 7.09 -16.47
C VAL A 862 4.71 7.68 -15.26
N TYR A 863 3.48 7.24 -15.00
CA TYR A 863 2.69 7.53 -13.80
C TYR A 863 1.87 6.30 -13.44
N ASP A 864 1.93 5.87 -12.17
CA ASP A 864 1.16 4.73 -11.65
C ASP A 864 1.25 3.47 -12.54
N ARG A 865 2.49 3.09 -12.89
CA ARG A 865 2.82 1.97 -13.79
C ARG A 865 2.21 2.05 -15.21
N GLN A 866 1.65 3.20 -15.58
CA GLN A 866 1.12 3.50 -16.91
C GLN A 866 1.95 4.59 -17.59
N ILE A 867 1.83 4.72 -18.91
CA ILE A 867 2.47 5.77 -19.70
C ILE A 867 1.44 6.85 -20.02
N ALA A 868 1.62 8.04 -19.43
CA ALA A 868 0.71 9.17 -19.55
C ALA A 868 1.04 10.08 -20.74
N VAL A 869 -0.01 10.60 -21.39
CA VAL A 869 0.01 11.59 -22.46
C VAL A 869 -0.86 12.77 -22.06
N VAL A 870 -0.22 13.89 -21.70
CA VAL A 870 -0.87 15.06 -21.06
C VAL A 870 -1.37 16.13 -22.05
N GLY A 871 -1.10 15.93 -23.33
CA GLY A 871 -1.51 16.81 -24.41
C GLY A 871 -0.94 16.33 -25.73
N GLY A 872 -0.97 17.17 -26.75
CA GLY A 872 -0.60 16.78 -28.11
C GLY A 872 -1.69 17.15 -29.09
N TYR A 873 -1.62 16.55 -30.27
CA TYR A 873 -2.59 16.73 -31.32
C TYR A 873 -3.14 15.39 -31.82
N THR A 874 -4.33 15.47 -32.39
CA THR A 874 -4.97 14.41 -33.17
C THR A 874 -5.46 14.94 -34.52
N GLY A 875 -5.78 14.04 -35.44
CA GLY A 875 -6.34 14.34 -36.75
C GLY A 875 -5.31 14.36 -37.88
N VAL A 876 -5.81 14.42 -39.12
CA VAL A 876 -4.97 14.32 -40.32
C VAL A 876 -4.28 15.64 -40.58
N CYS A 877 -2.94 15.62 -40.74
CA CYS A 877 -2.20 16.79 -41.18
C CYS A 877 -2.70 17.25 -42.56
N CYS A 878 -2.86 18.54 -42.86
CA CYS A 878 -2.47 19.73 -42.09
C CYS A 878 -3.62 20.75 -42.02
N ASP A 879 -4.84 20.28 -42.32
CA ASP A 879 -6.07 21.07 -42.39
C ASP A 879 -7.03 20.76 -41.20
N SER A 880 -6.70 19.74 -40.38
CA SER A 880 -7.55 19.22 -39.30
C SER A 880 -6.77 18.68 -38.09
N GLU A 881 -5.70 19.36 -37.68
CA GLU A 881 -4.98 19.05 -36.43
C GLU A 881 -5.65 19.78 -35.25
N PHE A 882 -6.07 19.03 -34.23
CA PHE A 882 -6.73 19.56 -33.04
C PHE A 882 -5.97 19.16 -31.77
N GLY A 883 -5.89 20.08 -30.80
CA GLY A 883 -5.36 19.75 -29.48
C GLY A 883 -6.18 18.63 -28.84
N LEU A 884 -5.52 17.68 -28.19
CA LEU A 884 -6.23 16.64 -27.44
C LEU A 884 -7.21 17.26 -26.45
N ASP A 885 -8.37 16.65 -26.32
CA ASP A 885 -9.40 17.06 -25.38
C ASP A 885 -9.29 16.35 -24.03
N HIS A 886 -8.62 15.20 -23.97
CA HIS A 886 -8.37 14.43 -22.75
C HIS A 886 -6.91 14.01 -22.62
N LEU A 887 -6.54 13.65 -21.39
CA LEU A 887 -5.37 12.83 -21.10
C LEU A 887 -5.57 11.42 -21.68
N TYR A 888 -4.48 10.76 -22.07
CA TYR A 888 -4.51 9.34 -22.46
C TYR A 888 -3.43 8.57 -21.73
N PHE A 889 -3.74 7.33 -21.35
CA PHE A 889 -2.80 6.44 -20.69
C PHE A 889 -2.68 5.14 -21.46
N TYR A 890 -1.46 4.64 -21.59
CA TYR A 890 -1.18 3.31 -22.08
C TYR A 890 -0.69 2.45 -20.93
N ASN A 891 -1.36 1.34 -20.67
CA ASN A 891 -0.98 0.37 -19.65
C ASN A 891 -0.17 -0.77 -20.32
N PRO A 892 1.14 -0.88 -20.06
CA PRO A 892 1.98 -1.92 -20.65
C PRO A 892 1.65 -3.34 -20.17
N ALA A 893 1.11 -3.50 -18.96
CA ALA A 893 0.79 -4.81 -18.39
C ALA A 893 -0.44 -5.45 -19.08
N SER A 894 -1.48 -4.65 -19.33
CA SER A 894 -2.70 -5.11 -20.02
C SER A 894 -2.68 -4.87 -21.54
N ASP A 895 -1.60 -4.29 -22.06
CA ASP A 895 -1.49 -3.82 -23.44
C ASP A 895 -2.74 -3.05 -23.90
N SER A 896 -3.16 -2.05 -23.13
CA SER A 896 -4.41 -1.33 -23.39
C SER A 896 -4.29 0.17 -23.19
N TRP A 897 -5.17 0.92 -23.85
CA TRP A 897 -5.26 2.37 -23.72
C TRP A 897 -6.52 2.76 -22.95
N SER A 898 -6.40 3.74 -22.06
CA SER A 898 -7.52 4.36 -21.36
C SER A 898 -7.52 5.88 -21.57
N GLN A 899 -8.70 6.47 -21.47
CA GLN A 899 -8.91 7.91 -21.54
C GLN A 899 -8.98 8.47 -20.12
N GLY A 900 -8.25 9.54 -19.86
CA GLY A 900 -8.23 10.24 -18.57
C GLY A 900 -9.10 11.50 -18.54
N ALA A 901 -8.76 12.41 -17.63
CA ALA A 901 -9.48 13.65 -17.42
C ALA A 901 -9.47 14.59 -18.65
N GLU A 902 -10.51 15.42 -18.75
CA GLU A 902 -10.62 16.44 -19.80
C GLU A 902 -9.57 17.54 -19.59
N ILE A 903 -8.86 17.90 -20.66
CA ILE A 903 -7.97 19.06 -20.71
C ILE A 903 -8.86 20.31 -20.88
N PRO A 904 -8.72 21.34 -20.03
CA PRO A 904 -9.50 22.57 -20.13
C PRO A 904 -9.47 23.13 -21.55
N ALA A 905 -10.65 23.40 -22.13
CA ALA A 905 -10.76 23.78 -23.54
C ALA A 905 -9.88 24.99 -23.93
N THR A 906 -9.63 25.90 -22.98
CA THR A 906 -8.78 27.08 -23.14
C THR A 906 -7.28 26.80 -23.04
N ARG A 907 -6.88 25.59 -22.64
CA ARG A 907 -5.49 25.16 -22.41
C ARG A 907 -5.01 24.07 -23.39
N ARG A 908 -5.88 23.57 -24.28
CA ARG A 908 -5.55 22.53 -25.27
C ARG A 908 -4.50 23.00 -26.27
N ARG A 909 -3.42 22.25 -26.38
CA ARG A 909 -2.25 22.54 -27.23
C ARG A 909 -1.44 21.25 -27.48
N GLY A 910 -0.55 21.30 -28.45
CA GLY A 910 0.43 20.24 -28.72
C GLY A 910 1.85 20.75 -28.54
N SER A 911 2.84 19.89 -28.71
CA SER A 911 4.27 20.24 -28.75
C SER A 911 4.83 20.91 -27.49
N GLY A 912 4.16 20.75 -26.33
CA GLY A 912 4.64 21.22 -25.03
C GLY A 912 5.50 20.17 -24.32
N GLY A 913 6.36 20.61 -23.41
CA GLY A 913 7.14 19.72 -22.54
C GLY A 913 6.33 19.33 -21.31
N SER A 914 6.39 18.06 -20.92
CA SER A 914 5.67 17.53 -19.77
C SER A 914 6.57 16.70 -18.85
N ALA A 915 6.27 16.68 -17.56
CA ALA A 915 7.00 15.88 -16.57
C ALA A 915 6.12 15.52 -15.37
N LEU A 916 6.47 14.42 -14.70
CA LEU A 916 5.96 14.06 -13.38
C LEU A 916 6.91 14.60 -12.31
N TYR A 917 6.37 15.22 -11.26
CA TYR A 917 7.11 15.54 -10.05
C TYR A 917 6.16 15.50 -8.85
N ASP A 918 6.55 14.80 -7.78
CA ASP A 918 5.77 14.73 -6.54
C ASP A 918 4.30 14.34 -6.78
N GLY A 919 4.07 13.28 -7.57
CA GLY A 919 2.74 12.78 -7.92
C GLY A 919 1.93 13.62 -8.91
N LYS A 920 2.40 14.80 -9.33
CA LYS A 920 1.64 15.76 -10.15
C LYS A 920 2.20 15.94 -11.56
N PHE A 921 1.32 16.26 -12.51
CA PHE A 921 1.66 16.38 -13.92
C PHE A 921 1.90 17.84 -14.25
N TYR A 922 3.10 18.16 -14.72
CA TYR A 922 3.49 19.51 -15.10
C TYR A 922 3.57 19.60 -16.61
N TRP A 923 2.88 20.59 -17.21
CA TRP A 923 2.83 20.78 -18.65
C TRP A 923 3.13 22.23 -19.03
N VAL A 924 4.22 22.43 -19.78
CA VAL A 924 4.80 23.75 -20.05
C VAL A 924 4.92 24.02 -21.54
N GLY A 925 4.63 25.25 -21.94
CA GLY A 925 4.70 25.71 -23.30
C GLY A 925 3.78 24.92 -24.23
N GLY A 926 4.01 24.99 -25.53
CA GLY A 926 3.24 24.30 -26.56
C GLY A 926 2.65 25.27 -27.59
N LEU A 927 2.04 24.68 -28.60
CA LEU A 927 1.51 25.35 -29.80
C LEU A 927 0.00 25.15 -29.88
N GLN A 928 -0.74 26.18 -30.25
CA GLN A 928 -2.12 26.06 -30.73
C GLN A 928 -2.16 26.39 -32.22
N GLY A 929 -3.02 25.70 -32.98
CA GLY A 929 -3.17 25.90 -34.42
C GLY A 929 -2.40 24.90 -35.29
N GLY A 930 -1.52 24.07 -34.70
CA GLY A 930 -0.77 23.05 -35.43
C GLY A 930 -0.02 23.62 -36.63
N HIS A 931 -0.19 23.00 -37.79
CA HIS A 931 0.34 23.48 -39.08
C HIS A 931 -0.63 24.43 -39.83
N GLY A 932 -1.75 24.81 -39.20
CA GLY A 932 -2.70 25.80 -39.70
C GLY A 932 -2.33 27.23 -39.33
N GLU A 933 -2.97 28.20 -39.98
CA GLU A 933 -2.67 29.63 -39.79
C GLU A 933 -3.80 30.37 -39.01
N PRO A 934 -3.48 31.14 -37.95
CA PRO A 934 -2.15 31.37 -37.38
C PRO A 934 -1.81 30.39 -36.24
N ALA A 935 -0.64 29.73 -36.34
CA ALA A 935 -0.06 28.95 -35.25
C ALA A 935 0.50 29.89 -34.17
N THR A 936 0.26 29.60 -32.88
CA THR A 936 0.70 30.45 -31.76
C THR A 936 1.31 29.60 -30.65
N SER A 937 2.55 29.93 -30.28
CA SER A 937 3.27 29.30 -29.17
C SER A 937 2.98 30.03 -27.87
N PHE A 938 2.87 29.28 -26.79
CA PHE A 938 2.53 29.82 -25.48
C PHE A 938 3.66 29.60 -24.47
N ALA A 939 3.71 30.47 -23.46
CA ALA A 939 4.57 30.33 -22.28
C ALA A 939 3.82 29.69 -21.10
N TRP A 940 2.69 29.04 -21.39
CA TRP A 940 1.78 28.52 -20.38
C TRP A 940 2.41 27.45 -19.52
N PHE A 941 2.09 27.49 -18.23
CA PHE A 941 2.47 26.45 -17.28
C PHE A 941 1.20 25.95 -16.59
N ASP A 942 0.94 24.65 -16.68
CA ASP A 942 -0.16 23.97 -16.02
C ASP A 942 0.36 22.86 -15.12
N GLU A 943 -0.33 22.69 -14.01
CA GLU A 943 -0.27 21.50 -13.15
C GLU A 943 -1.60 20.77 -13.29
N TYR A 944 -1.56 19.46 -13.43
CA TYR A 944 -2.71 18.59 -13.23
C TYR A 944 -2.41 17.68 -12.05
N ASP A 945 -3.31 17.69 -11.08
CA ASP A 945 -3.26 16.83 -9.92
C ASP A 945 -4.17 15.62 -10.17
N PRO A 946 -3.60 14.42 -10.38
CA PRO A 946 -4.39 13.23 -10.69
C PRO A 946 -5.23 12.73 -9.50
N VAL A 947 -4.89 13.13 -8.27
CA VAL A 947 -5.66 12.76 -7.07
C VAL A 947 -6.95 13.58 -6.99
N THR A 948 -6.86 14.88 -7.27
CA THR A 948 -8.04 15.77 -7.21
C THR A 948 -8.76 15.93 -8.55
N GLY A 949 -8.14 15.49 -9.64
CA GLY A 949 -8.63 15.68 -11.01
C GLY A 949 -8.60 17.15 -11.48
N GLN A 950 -7.90 18.04 -10.75
CA GLN A 950 -7.93 19.48 -11.01
C GLN A 950 -6.74 19.96 -11.84
N TRP A 951 -7.02 20.89 -12.74
CA TRP A 951 -6.01 21.65 -13.48
C TRP A 951 -5.78 23.01 -12.83
N THR A 952 -4.52 23.28 -12.48
CA THR A 952 -4.07 24.55 -11.91
C THR A 952 -3.19 25.29 -12.90
N VAL A 953 -3.53 26.54 -13.19
CA VAL A 953 -2.68 27.43 -14.01
C VAL A 953 -1.57 27.99 -13.12
N LEU A 954 -0.33 27.68 -13.46
CA LEU A 954 0.87 28.13 -12.77
C LEU A 954 1.48 29.39 -13.42
N PRO A 955 2.44 30.08 -12.75
CA PRO A 955 3.15 31.20 -13.36
C PRO A 955 3.81 30.79 -14.68
N ASN A 956 3.50 31.55 -15.73
CA ASN A 956 4.04 31.29 -17.07
C ASN A 956 5.58 31.25 -17.07
N ALA A 957 6.13 30.40 -17.94
CA ALA A 957 7.56 30.34 -18.20
C ALA A 957 8.08 31.69 -18.78
N PRO A 958 9.39 31.96 -18.72
CA PRO A 958 9.95 33.24 -19.15
C PRO A 958 9.71 33.59 -20.63
N ARG A 959 9.44 32.61 -21.49
CA ARG A 959 9.18 32.80 -22.92
C ARG A 959 8.31 31.69 -23.52
N PRO A 960 7.56 31.98 -24.60
CA PRO A 960 6.84 30.96 -25.35
C PRO A 960 7.80 29.93 -25.95
N ARG A 961 7.37 28.66 -26.00
CA ARG A 961 8.21 27.55 -26.46
C ARG A 961 7.37 26.37 -26.94
N ASP A 962 7.72 25.77 -28.06
CA ASP A 962 7.17 24.50 -28.56
C ASP A 962 8.27 23.58 -29.14
N HIS A 963 7.90 22.32 -29.43
CA HIS A 963 8.77 21.24 -29.94
C HIS A 963 10.03 21.05 -29.07
N PHE A 964 9.81 20.86 -27.77
CA PHE A 964 10.84 20.63 -26.77
C PHE A 964 10.37 19.59 -25.74
N GLN A 965 11.29 19.14 -24.90
CA GLN A 965 10.96 18.29 -23.75
C GLN A 965 11.38 18.96 -22.44
N ALA A 966 10.59 18.74 -21.40
CA ALA A 966 10.90 19.14 -20.04
C ALA A 966 11.54 17.96 -19.27
N ALA A 967 12.45 18.26 -18.35
CA ALA A 967 13.11 17.25 -17.53
C ALA A 967 13.25 17.73 -16.08
N VAL A 968 13.04 16.84 -15.12
CA VAL A 968 13.20 17.13 -13.70
C VAL A 968 14.58 16.65 -13.24
N VAL A 969 15.29 17.48 -12.48
CA VAL A 969 16.55 17.13 -11.81
C VAL A 969 16.49 17.65 -10.38
N GLY A 970 16.49 16.74 -9.41
CA GLY A 970 16.17 17.07 -8.02
C GLY A 970 14.80 17.74 -7.91
N SER A 971 14.71 18.88 -7.23
CA SER A 971 13.48 19.67 -7.06
C SER A 971 13.28 20.77 -8.12
N LYS A 972 13.80 20.59 -9.33
CA LYS A 972 13.74 21.61 -10.39
C LYS A 972 13.35 21.05 -11.76
N LEU A 973 12.50 21.78 -12.48
CA LEU A 973 12.06 21.48 -13.84
C LEU A 973 12.83 22.32 -14.86
N TYR A 974 13.50 21.67 -15.80
CA TYR A 974 14.32 22.30 -16.85
C TYR A 974 13.62 22.22 -18.20
N LEU A 975 13.54 23.35 -18.90
CA LEU A 975 13.05 23.44 -20.26
C LEU A 975 14.26 23.58 -21.20
N VAL A 976 14.52 22.58 -22.03
CA VAL A 976 15.71 22.51 -22.88
C VAL A 976 15.32 22.51 -24.36
N GLY A 977 15.83 23.47 -25.11
CA GLY A 977 15.60 23.59 -26.56
C GLY A 977 14.21 24.11 -26.91
N GLY A 978 13.75 23.78 -28.11
CA GLY A 978 12.47 24.24 -28.66
C GLY A 978 12.60 25.46 -29.55
N ARG A 979 11.46 25.95 -30.00
CA ARG A 979 11.31 27.12 -30.87
C ARG A 979 10.10 27.97 -30.49
N ASP A 980 10.03 29.17 -31.05
CA ASP A 980 8.80 29.97 -31.09
C ASP A 980 8.15 29.80 -32.46
N GLY A 981 7.18 28.88 -32.54
CA GLY A 981 6.35 28.64 -33.72
C GLY A 981 5.42 29.79 -34.11
N SER A 982 5.29 30.85 -33.30
CA SER A 982 4.60 32.08 -33.70
C SER A 982 5.47 32.95 -34.63
N ASP A 983 6.78 32.70 -34.70
CA ASP A 983 7.69 33.45 -35.56
C ASP A 983 7.62 32.92 -37.01
N PRO A 984 7.45 33.80 -38.03
CA PRO A 984 7.37 33.40 -39.44
C PRO A 984 8.58 32.63 -39.97
N SER A 985 9.71 32.71 -39.29
CA SER A 985 10.94 32.00 -39.64
C SER A 985 10.98 30.57 -39.11
N ILE A 986 10.04 30.17 -38.23
CA ILE A 986 9.71 28.81 -37.71
C ILE A 986 10.97 28.00 -37.33
N PHE A 987 11.66 27.44 -38.33
CA PHE A 987 12.87 26.65 -38.19
C PHE A 987 14.10 27.46 -37.73
N ASN A 988 14.12 28.78 -37.90
CA ASN A 988 15.21 29.64 -37.41
C ASN A 988 14.93 30.23 -36.03
N ALA A 989 13.71 30.11 -35.50
CA ALA A 989 13.29 30.69 -34.23
C ALA A 989 13.56 29.77 -33.03
N THR A 990 14.72 29.09 -33.04
CA THR A 990 15.12 28.16 -31.97
C THR A 990 15.58 28.89 -30.72
N ILE A 991 15.30 28.31 -29.54
CA ILE A 991 15.59 28.91 -28.24
C ILE A 991 16.84 28.26 -27.64
N ALA A 992 17.84 29.10 -27.31
CA ALA A 992 19.10 28.64 -26.69
C ALA A 992 18.97 28.53 -25.17
N GLU A 993 18.15 29.40 -24.60
CA GLU A 993 17.96 29.61 -23.18
C GLU A 993 17.34 28.39 -22.50
N VAL A 994 17.95 27.96 -21.40
CA VAL A 994 17.40 26.92 -20.53
C VAL A 994 16.67 27.59 -19.38
N ASP A 995 15.36 27.42 -19.33
CA ASP A 995 14.53 27.92 -18.25
C ASP A 995 14.37 26.85 -17.17
N VAL A 996 14.44 27.27 -15.92
CA VAL A 996 14.42 26.39 -14.75
C VAL A 996 13.35 26.89 -13.80
N TYR A 997 12.35 26.05 -13.54
CA TYR A 997 11.40 26.26 -12.47
C TYR A 997 11.89 25.53 -11.23
N ASP A 998 11.94 26.24 -10.11
CA ASP A 998 12.31 25.68 -8.82
C ASP A 998 11.03 25.42 -8.01
N PHE A 999 10.70 24.14 -7.80
CA PHE A 999 9.46 23.76 -7.11
C PHE A 999 9.43 24.23 -5.66
N ALA A 1000 10.58 24.35 -5.00
CA ALA A 1000 10.66 24.79 -3.61
C ALA A 1000 10.34 26.29 -3.46
N THR A 1001 10.64 27.10 -4.48
CA THR A 1001 10.42 28.55 -4.44
C THR A 1001 9.22 29.00 -5.27
N GLY A 1002 8.72 28.16 -6.17
CA GLY A 1002 7.67 28.49 -7.13
C GLY A 1002 8.10 29.55 -8.16
N GLN A 1003 9.39 29.66 -8.46
CA GLN A 1003 9.94 30.72 -9.32
C GLN A 1003 10.67 30.16 -10.55
N TRP A 1004 10.52 30.89 -11.66
CA TRP A 1004 11.30 30.69 -12.87
C TRP A 1004 12.62 31.46 -12.83
N THR A 1005 13.68 30.80 -13.29
CA THR A 1005 14.97 31.42 -13.61
C THR A 1005 15.44 30.98 -14.99
N THR A 1006 16.36 31.72 -15.61
CA THR A 1006 17.05 31.29 -16.83
C THR A 1006 18.51 31.07 -16.49
N LEU A 1007 19.09 29.96 -16.98
CA LEU A 1007 20.50 29.67 -16.78
C LEU A 1007 21.39 30.80 -17.37
N PRO A 1008 22.59 31.02 -16.80
CA PRO A 1008 23.53 31.98 -17.36
C PRO A 1008 23.94 31.58 -18.77
N ALA A 1009 24.33 32.56 -19.60
CA ALA A 1009 24.58 32.34 -21.03
C ALA A 1009 25.61 31.24 -21.35
N ASN A 1010 26.57 30.97 -20.46
CA ASN A 1010 27.56 29.90 -20.61
C ASN A 1010 27.04 28.49 -20.26
N ALA A 1011 25.85 28.39 -19.69
CA ALA A 1011 25.15 27.14 -19.35
C ALA A 1011 23.91 26.90 -20.22
N ASN A 1012 23.62 27.80 -21.17
CA ASN A 1012 22.58 27.60 -22.18
C ASN A 1012 23.04 26.62 -23.27
N LEU A 1013 22.10 26.17 -24.12
CA LEU A 1013 22.42 25.25 -25.22
C LEU A 1013 23.46 25.86 -26.17
N PRO A 1014 24.61 25.20 -26.38
CA PRO A 1014 25.66 25.71 -27.27
C PRO A 1014 25.25 25.70 -28.74
N THR A 1015 24.24 24.89 -29.08
CA THR A 1015 23.62 24.87 -30.41
C THR A 1015 22.11 24.81 -30.23
N PRO A 1016 21.39 25.93 -30.44
CA PRO A 1016 19.94 26.01 -30.36
C PRO A 1016 19.29 25.02 -31.35
N ARG A 1017 18.20 24.38 -30.92
CA ARG A 1017 17.56 23.27 -31.63
C ARG A 1017 16.14 23.05 -31.13
N ALA A 1018 15.29 22.48 -31.98
CA ALA A 1018 13.92 22.06 -31.66
C ALA A 1018 13.67 20.63 -32.18
N GLY A 1019 12.56 20.02 -31.79
CA GLY A 1019 12.24 18.62 -32.11
C GLY A 1019 13.18 17.65 -31.40
N THR A 1020 13.55 17.98 -30.17
CA THR A 1020 14.58 17.26 -29.40
C THR A 1020 14.00 16.20 -28.48
N THR A 1021 14.83 15.21 -28.18
CA THR A 1021 14.69 14.37 -26.98
C THR A 1021 15.64 14.88 -25.90
N THR A 1022 15.24 14.80 -24.64
CA THR A 1022 16.01 15.18 -23.46
C THR A 1022 16.08 13.98 -22.52
N ALA A 1023 17.30 13.63 -22.08
CA ALA A 1023 17.52 12.60 -21.08
C ALA A 1023 18.37 13.18 -19.94
N VAL A 1024 18.13 12.69 -18.73
CA VAL A 1024 18.89 13.06 -17.52
C VAL A 1024 19.87 11.92 -17.20
N LEU A 1025 21.09 12.29 -16.79
CA LEU A 1025 22.13 11.33 -16.39
C LEU A 1025 22.53 11.62 -14.94
N GLY A 1026 22.45 10.61 -14.07
CA GLY A 1026 22.92 10.68 -12.68
C GLY A 1026 22.06 11.52 -11.75
N SER A 1027 20.73 11.51 -11.95
CA SER A 1027 19.76 12.14 -11.04
C SER A 1027 19.38 11.23 -9.89
#